data_AF-A0A5C6AH90-F1
#
_entry.id   AF-A0A5C6AH90-F1
#
_cell.length_a   1.000
_cell.length_b   1.000
_cell.length_c   1.000
_cell.angle_alpha   90.00
_cell.angle_beta   90.00
_cell.angle_gamma   90.00
#
_symmetry.space_group_name_H-M   'P 1'
#
loop_
_entity.id
_entity.type
_entity.pdbx_description
1 polymer ?
#
loop_
_entity_poly.entity_id
_entity_poly.type
_entity_poly.pdbx_seq_one_letter_code
_entity_poly.pdbx_strand_id
1 'polypeptide(L)'
;MAALLGKTFCSSVEPNCLSVGHLEFAFDRWKQAWQTDPASVDLPDCSPGFPAVSIQDGYQPIEVLVSGDLMGDDCLGNERSIAFADALESFRPLSILIGEPGTGKTSTVRWLVRSILRGEWDQWEFPIPIRGQDYGDALADDPSISPLEFFLSNWLPPNVNSLSIFEPDSRCCPSQAVKDLARLARSNPADGLTILNRTLLIVDDWDRIPQRWRRHAERNLDRDSDVMTTLLTSRSQSSVSARADVRQLTIFTPKWPFVRSDREPIEWTEDRTANDSPISELSQNPAWRRMIDAFFAAHSSSPQADIHGVSMSGSVRLMEQLVRWERQRGQVDSNLPIHLNHLRALERIAYRLVTLPTGQTQRFSIDDLERVCGCCQSDVETLLRSRWLTHDSTFIEDCRFSSKAFLNHFAARHVADELPPQEQRGFLDMAIVCSQRLAVARQALTWEAGSLTAKLDGTTFRSVLHDWLPKWLAQSDSYDITTDRIAELLIAASTEPSDIDGPVPQTCHRLWSSLADCSCEQVIRYRLELLAKLNRRFLVQKLSAMRQDRDDRFRRWLPSIPTHILEIMGVVCTQDLMHRNAQHRSLVNVVDADNDADDLPDCQTLSNLVHVAFCDRDHRRLDDLWCQLLSKSQAQIGNHLRSKYRLAADVRSAIVFQLIHFVSSETTNTVDSDDTLLMTIAASRFAMLASCETDAIYLRESLEKAASVIATVDRPGSVRFVALYKTLVESLMHALAEIAPNAMLVAQRDNPVVRRVIEPVVHQLQWLVYRDRIVDSRGVVIARSTEDPLGNIRYSTPDVVQEIAETLSPRQRNDFLSYWHMVSEGDEDYRMTDRETIHRSMIMILDSDANGPLAERLAACYQDGTPPQFGTWKKNLNRVVRRCSHHPEWVAHLREIGLVTAGFAKE
;
A
#
# COMPACT_ATOMS: atom_id res chain seq x y z
N MET A 1 28.34 -6.55 -39.48
CA MET A 1 28.83 -5.42 -38.66
C MET A 1 29.99 -5.79 -37.74
N ALA A 2 29.88 -6.78 -36.85
CA ALA A 2 31.01 -7.26 -36.03
C ALA A 2 32.23 -7.72 -36.87
N ALA A 3 32.00 -8.40 -38.00
CA ALA A 3 33.05 -8.79 -38.95
C ALA A 3 33.66 -7.63 -39.76
N LEU A 4 33.03 -6.45 -39.76
CA LEU A 4 33.50 -5.26 -40.47
C LEU A 4 34.37 -4.36 -39.56
N LEU A 5 34.15 -4.41 -38.24
CA LEU A 5 34.97 -3.69 -37.25
C LEU A 5 36.29 -4.41 -36.94
N GLY A 6 36.34 -5.74 -37.01
CA GLY A 6 37.57 -6.51 -36.81
C GLY A 6 38.64 -6.32 -37.90
N LYS A 7 38.29 -5.78 -39.08
CA LYS A 7 39.24 -5.63 -40.21
C LYS A 7 39.85 -4.24 -40.35
N THR A 8 39.24 -3.19 -39.77
CA THR A 8 39.76 -1.81 -39.88
C THR A 8 40.65 -1.38 -38.72
N PHE A 9 40.65 -2.10 -37.59
CA PHE A 9 41.47 -1.75 -36.41
C PHE A 9 42.75 -2.59 -36.23
N CYS A 10 42.96 -3.65 -37.01
CA CYS A 10 44.05 -4.63 -36.79
C CYS A 10 45.36 -4.40 -37.58
N SER A 11 45.55 -3.28 -38.30
CA SER A 11 46.72 -3.13 -39.17
C SER A 11 47.90 -2.31 -38.62
N SER A 12 47.86 -1.79 -37.39
CA SER A 12 49.01 -1.02 -36.85
C SER A 12 49.20 -0.94 -35.33
N VAL A 13 48.44 -1.70 -34.53
CA VAL A 13 48.59 -1.70 -33.06
C VAL A 13 49.17 -3.03 -32.62
N GLU A 14 50.20 -2.99 -31.77
CA GLU A 14 50.77 -4.20 -31.15
C GLU A 14 49.64 -5.06 -30.54
N PRO A 15 49.58 -6.36 -30.84
CA PRO A 15 48.39 -7.20 -30.61
C PRO A 15 48.04 -7.48 -29.14
N ASN A 16 48.61 -6.77 -28.16
CA ASN A 16 48.43 -7.03 -26.73
C ASN A 16 47.94 -5.84 -25.90
N CYS A 17 47.63 -4.69 -26.49
CA CYS A 17 47.22 -3.50 -25.74
C CYS A 17 45.76 -3.13 -26.01
N LEU A 18 44.91 -3.23 -24.99
CA LEU A 18 43.58 -2.60 -25.00
C LEU A 18 43.74 -1.09 -25.19
N SER A 19 43.26 -0.58 -26.32
CA SER A 19 43.18 0.87 -26.55
C SER A 19 41.99 1.48 -25.82
N VAL A 20 42.07 2.78 -25.56
CA VAL A 20 40.98 3.58 -24.97
C VAL A 20 39.64 3.39 -25.70
N GLY A 21 39.65 3.30 -27.03
CA GLY A 21 38.42 3.08 -27.81
C GLY A 21 37.72 1.73 -27.56
N HIS A 22 38.43 0.71 -27.07
CA HIS A 22 37.78 -0.54 -26.69
C HIS A 22 36.98 -0.39 -25.38
N LEU A 23 37.46 0.45 -24.45
CA LEU A 23 36.72 0.78 -23.24
C LEU A 23 35.48 1.61 -23.54
N GLU A 24 35.61 2.66 -24.35
CA GLU A 24 34.46 3.48 -24.76
C GLU A 24 33.37 2.60 -25.38
N PHE A 25 33.76 1.69 -26.28
CA PHE A 25 32.82 0.75 -26.88
C PHE A 25 32.18 -0.19 -25.85
N ALA A 26 32.95 -0.72 -24.89
CA ALA A 26 32.41 -1.57 -23.83
C ALA A 26 31.42 -0.81 -22.95
N PHE A 27 31.77 0.41 -22.52
CA PHE A 27 30.89 1.26 -21.72
C PHE A 27 29.63 1.70 -22.47
N ASP A 28 29.73 2.00 -23.77
CA ASP A 28 28.56 2.30 -24.60
C ASP A 28 27.61 1.11 -24.72
N ARG A 29 28.15 -0.09 -24.86
CA ARG A 29 27.36 -1.33 -24.85
C ARG A 29 26.71 -1.56 -23.49
N TRP A 30 27.41 -1.23 -22.40
CA TRP A 30 26.88 -1.31 -21.04
C TRP A 30 25.72 -0.34 -20.84
N LYS A 31 25.91 0.91 -21.26
CA LYS A 31 24.88 1.96 -21.25
C LYS A 31 23.64 1.54 -22.04
N GLN A 32 23.81 0.96 -23.22
CA GLN A 32 22.70 0.43 -24.03
C GLN A 32 21.97 -0.74 -23.35
N ALA A 33 22.71 -1.68 -22.75
CA ALA A 33 22.11 -2.82 -22.06
C ALA A 33 21.27 -2.35 -20.86
N TRP A 34 21.78 -1.40 -20.06
CA TRP A 34 21.05 -0.82 -18.94
C TRP A 34 19.81 -0.04 -19.37
N GLN A 35 19.89 0.74 -20.45
CA GLN A 35 18.72 1.48 -20.96
C GLN A 35 17.59 0.56 -21.47
N THR A 36 17.90 -0.71 -21.76
CA THR A 36 16.94 -1.68 -22.32
C THR A 36 16.46 -2.73 -21.32
N ASP A 37 17.09 -2.87 -20.15
CA ASP A 37 16.73 -3.85 -19.13
C ASP A 37 15.63 -3.31 -18.19
N PRO A 38 14.39 -3.84 -18.22
CA PRO A 38 13.32 -3.42 -17.32
C PRO A 38 13.63 -3.68 -15.83
N ALA A 39 14.43 -4.71 -15.49
CA ALA A 39 14.81 -4.98 -14.09
C ALA A 39 15.71 -3.88 -13.49
N SER A 40 16.40 -3.12 -14.34
CA SER A 40 17.20 -1.95 -13.96
C SER A 40 16.34 -0.67 -13.78
N VAL A 41 15.10 -0.69 -14.27
CA VAL A 41 14.15 0.42 -14.29
C VAL A 41 13.25 0.40 -13.04
N ASP A 42 13.10 -0.76 -12.42
CA ASP A 42 12.16 -0.98 -11.33
C ASP A 42 12.79 -0.84 -9.93
N LEU A 43 12.01 -0.31 -9.00
CA LEU A 43 12.37 -0.30 -7.59
C LEU A 43 12.41 -1.75 -7.06
N PRO A 44 13.32 -2.08 -6.14
CA PRO A 44 13.37 -3.44 -5.59
C PRO A 44 12.03 -3.77 -4.93
N ASP A 45 11.47 -4.92 -5.29
CA ASP A 45 10.20 -5.39 -4.73
C ASP A 45 10.32 -5.45 -3.21
N CYS A 46 9.50 -4.64 -2.53
CA CYS A 46 9.51 -4.53 -1.09
C CYS A 46 8.56 -5.55 -0.43
N SER A 47 7.71 -6.23 -1.22
CA SER A 47 6.63 -7.08 -0.71
C SER A 47 6.20 -8.11 -1.77
N PRO A 48 6.02 -9.39 -1.39
CA PRO A 48 5.44 -10.40 -2.28
C PRO A 48 4.05 -9.97 -2.77
N GLY A 49 3.82 -10.01 -4.09
CA GLY A 49 2.49 -9.80 -4.68
C GLY A 49 2.09 -8.36 -5.00
N PHE A 50 2.98 -7.37 -4.84
CA PHE A 50 2.73 -6.00 -5.31
C PHE A 50 3.41 -5.76 -6.66
N PRO A 51 2.78 -5.03 -7.59
CA PRO A 51 3.38 -4.73 -8.88
C PRO A 51 4.62 -3.86 -8.70
N ALA A 52 5.68 -4.18 -9.45
CA ALA A 52 6.88 -3.36 -9.52
C ALA A 52 6.50 -1.92 -9.91
N VAL A 53 7.00 -0.96 -9.14
CA VAL A 53 6.84 0.47 -9.43
C VAL A 53 8.12 0.94 -10.11
N SER A 54 7.97 1.55 -11.29
CA SER A 54 9.07 2.21 -11.97
C SER A 54 9.75 3.21 -11.04
N ILE A 55 11.08 3.21 -11.02
CA ILE A 55 11.84 4.17 -10.21
C ILE A 55 11.50 5.62 -10.54
N GLN A 56 11.04 5.90 -11.75
CA GLN A 56 10.66 7.23 -12.17
C GLN A 56 9.38 7.73 -11.49
N ASP A 57 8.43 6.83 -11.24
CA ASP A 57 7.14 7.17 -10.67
C ASP A 57 7.14 7.02 -9.14
N GLY A 58 8.11 6.27 -8.60
CA GLY A 58 8.18 5.92 -7.18
C GLY A 58 9.41 6.43 -6.42
N TYR A 59 10.39 7.05 -7.08
CA TYR A 59 11.52 7.68 -6.39
C TYR A 59 11.14 9.06 -5.87
N GLN A 60 11.53 9.32 -4.64
CA GLN A 60 11.40 10.64 -4.02
C GLN A 60 12.79 11.14 -3.65
N PRO A 61 13.07 12.45 -3.86
CA PRO A 61 14.37 13.03 -3.53
C PRO A 61 14.68 12.86 -2.04
N ILE A 62 15.82 12.22 -1.72
CA ILE A 62 16.32 12.12 -0.35
C ILE A 62 17.09 13.35 0.09
N GLU A 63 16.95 13.72 1.36
CA GLU A 63 17.85 14.65 2.01
C GLU A 63 19.00 13.89 2.66
N VAL A 64 20.16 14.53 2.73
CA VAL A 64 21.34 14.00 3.40
C VAL A 64 21.93 15.07 4.32
N LEU A 65 22.35 14.63 5.50
CA LEU A 65 23.24 15.38 6.37
C LEU A 65 24.66 15.18 5.85
N VAL A 66 25.28 16.27 5.45
CA VAL A 66 26.70 16.26 5.10
C VAL A 66 27.51 16.53 6.36
N SER A 67 28.29 15.56 6.79
CA SER A 67 29.28 15.78 7.84
C SER A 67 30.44 16.59 7.24
N GLY A 68 30.60 17.83 7.72
CA GLY A 68 31.57 18.77 7.18
C GLY A 68 33.00 18.45 7.62
N ASP A 69 33.93 18.53 6.67
CA ASP A 69 35.35 18.72 6.94
C ASP A 69 35.66 20.21 6.98
N LEU A 70 36.33 20.65 8.05
CA LEU A 70 37.43 21.61 7.97
C LEU A 70 37.17 22.94 7.21
N MET A 71 36.15 23.69 7.62
CA MET A 71 36.17 25.14 7.44
C MET A 71 36.51 25.80 8.78
N GLY A 72 37.80 26.11 8.97
CA GLY A 72 38.33 27.13 9.88
C GLY A 72 37.71 27.24 11.28
N ASP A 73 38.36 26.58 12.24
CA ASP A 73 38.58 26.97 13.65
C ASP A 73 37.47 27.45 14.60
N ASP A 74 36.20 27.72 14.24
CA ASP A 74 35.32 28.36 15.24
C ASP A 74 33.82 28.01 15.25
N CYS A 75 33.35 26.92 14.62
CA CYS A 75 31.95 26.52 14.73
C CYS A 75 31.78 25.02 14.99
N LEU A 76 31.46 24.69 16.25
CA LEU A 76 30.89 23.40 16.63
C LEU A 76 29.65 23.07 15.75
N GLY A 77 29.76 22.03 14.91
CA GLY A 77 28.70 21.03 14.74
C GLY A 77 27.39 21.43 14.06
N ASN A 78 27.39 22.21 12.98
CA ASN A 78 26.17 22.37 12.17
C ASN A 78 26.16 21.36 11.01
N GLU A 79 25.63 20.15 11.27
CA GLU A 79 25.20 19.26 10.18
C GLU A 79 24.09 19.98 9.40
N ARG A 80 24.29 20.16 8.09
CA ARG A 80 23.29 20.79 7.21
C ARG A 80 22.57 19.70 6.43
N SER A 81 21.24 19.68 6.53
CA SER A 81 20.40 18.90 5.62
C SER A 81 20.38 19.59 4.26
N ILE A 82 20.73 18.86 3.21
CA ILE A 82 20.65 19.29 1.81
C ILE A 82 20.02 18.19 0.98
N ALA A 83 19.46 18.51 -0.19
CA ALA A 83 19.00 17.47 -1.10
C ALA A 83 20.22 16.65 -1.58
N PHE A 84 20.04 15.35 -1.76
CA PHE A 84 21.11 14.48 -2.26
C PHE A 84 21.61 14.91 -3.63
N ALA A 85 20.72 15.46 -4.47
CA ALA A 85 21.10 16.06 -5.75
C ALA A 85 22.15 17.18 -5.56
N ASP A 86 21.92 18.10 -4.63
CA ASP A 86 22.84 19.18 -4.31
C ASP A 86 24.16 18.65 -3.70
N ALA A 87 24.08 17.55 -2.95
CA ALA A 87 25.26 16.91 -2.39
C ALA A 87 26.20 16.38 -3.48
N LEU A 88 25.67 15.94 -4.63
CA LEU A 88 26.44 15.36 -5.74
C LEU A 88 27.45 16.35 -6.35
N GLU A 89 27.14 17.64 -6.38
CA GLU A 89 28.06 18.70 -6.87
C GLU A 89 29.33 18.81 -6.01
N SER A 90 29.29 18.25 -4.81
CA SER A 90 30.33 18.36 -3.80
C SER A 90 31.00 17.03 -3.50
N PHE A 91 30.76 15.98 -4.31
CA PHE A 91 31.38 14.68 -4.11
C PHE A 91 32.91 14.77 -4.13
N ARG A 92 33.52 14.07 -3.18
CA ARG A 92 34.97 13.84 -3.17
C ARG A 92 35.30 12.56 -3.96
N PRO A 93 36.58 12.33 -4.31
CA PRO A 93 37.00 11.08 -4.97
C PRO A 93 36.47 9.82 -4.27
N LEU A 94 36.33 9.85 -2.94
CA LEU A 94 35.64 8.83 -2.18
C LEU A 94 34.56 9.45 -1.28
N SER A 95 33.30 9.07 -1.51
CA SER A 95 32.13 9.49 -0.74
C SER A 95 31.37 8.26 -0.24
N ILE A 96 30.76 8.35 0.95
CA ILE A 96 29.97 7.26 1.54
C ILE A 96 28.57 7.76 1.92
N LEU A 97 27.55 7.05 1.44
CA LEU A 97 26.15 7.23 1.78
C LEU A 97 25.76 6.26 2.90
N ILE A 98 25.62 6.79 4.11
CA ILE A 98 25.30 6.04 5.32
C ILE A 98 23.80 6.16 5.61
N GLY A 99 23.16 5.07 6.03
CA GLY A 99 21.79 5.14 6.53
C GLY A 99 21.26 3.79 6.95
N GLU A 100 20.25 3.76 7.81
CA GLU A 100 19.67 2.53 8.34
C GLU A 100 19.11 1.58 7.24
N PRO A 101 18.87 0.29 7.52
CA PRO A 101 18.17 -0.60 6.60
C PRO A 101 16.82 -0.03 6.18
N GLY A 102 16.54 0.01 4.88
CA GLY A 102 15.27 0.51 4.35
C GLY A 102 15.18 2.02 4.10
N THR A 103 16.20 2.82 4.45
CA THR A 103 16.24 4.28 4.20
C THR A 103 16.29 4.69 2.73
N GLY A 104 16.38 3.74 1.80
CA GLY A 104 16.38 4.01 0.37
C GLY A 104 17.75 4.11 -0.30
N LYS A 105 18.87 3.82 0.38
CA LYS A 105 20.24 3.83 -0.20
C LYS A 105 20.32 3.20 -1.61
N THR A 106 19.93 1.94 -1.75
CA THR A 106 19.91 1.23 -3.04
C THR A 106 18.99 1.89 -4.06
N SER A 107 17.84 2.42 -3.64
CA SER A 107 16.92 3.16 -4.52
C SER A 107 17.54 4.47 -5.00
N THR A 108 18.26 5.19 -4.14
CA THR A 108 19.03 6.39 -4.49
C THR A 108 20.15 6.06 -5.47
N VAL A 109 20.89 4.96 -5.26
CA VAL A 109 21.92 4.50 -6.20
C VAL A 109 21.32 4.20 -7.56
N ARG A 110 20.21 3.46 -7.62
CA ARG A 110 19.54 3.15 -8.89
C ARG A 110 19.04 4.40 -9.59
N TRP A 111 18.49 5.35 -8.85
CA TRP A 111 18.08 6.66 -9.38
C TRP A 111 19.28 7.41 -9.97
N LEU A 112 20.39 7.48 -9.22
CA LEU A 112 21.62 8.17 -9.66
C LEU A 112 22.19 7.56 -10.94
N VAL A 113 22.32 6.23 -10.99
CA VAL A 113 22.77 5.50 -12.18
C VAL A 113 21.91 5.88 -13.38
N ARG A 114 20.59 5.85 -13.22
CA ARG A 114 19.64 6.20 -14.30
C ARG A 114 19.76 7.65 -14.73
N SER A 115 19.86 8.59 -13.78
CA SER A 115 20.01 10.02 -14.07
C SER A 115 21.28 10.30 -14.86
N ILE A 116 22.41 9.67 -14.49
CA ILE A 116 23.66 9.79 -15.25
C ILE A 116 23.50 9.20 -16.66
N LEU A 117 22.87 8.04 -16.80
CA LEU A 117 22.62 7.41 -18.11
C LEU A 117 21.72 8.25 -19.03
N ARG A 118 20.90 9.13 -18.47
CA ARG A 118 20.07 10.11 -19.18
C ARG A 118 20.80 11.41 -19.53
N GLY A 119 22.02 11.61 -19.02
CA GLY A 119 22.76 12.85 -19.18
C GLY A 119 22.24 13.99 -18.31
N GLU A 120 21.55 13.69 -17.20
CA GLU A 120 21.12 14.70 -16.22
C GLU A 120 22.31 15.24 -15.41
N TRP A 121 23.43 14.50 -15.40
CA TRP A 121 24.69 14.86 -14.75
C TRP A 121 25.80 14.88 -15.80
N ASP A 122 26.49 16.02 -15.94
CA ASP A 122 27.54 16.24 -16.95
C ASP A 122 28.93 15.77 -16.48
N GLN A 123 29.15 15.80 -15.16
CA GLN A 123 30.38 15.39 -14.49
C GLN A 123 30.67 13.88 -14.60
N TRP A 124 29.64 13.06 -14.80
CA TRP A 124 29.79 11.61 -15.02
C TRP A 124 29.11 11.17 -16.30
N GLU A 125 29.76 10.27 -17.02
CA GLU A 125 29.23 9.64 -18.23
C GLU A 125 28.98 8.15 -18.01
N PHE A 126 29.76 7.52 -17.12
CA PHE A 126 29.77 6.07 -16.91
C PHE A 126 29.59 5.72 -15.42
N PRO A 127 28.36 5.43 -14.96
CA PRO A 127 28.14 4.89 -13.63
C PRO A 127 28.44 3.38 -13.60
N ILE A 128 29.24 2.88 -12.66
CA ILE A 128 29.59 1.47 -12.52
C ILE A 128 29.02 0.94 -11.19
N PRO A 129 27.79 0.39 -11.18
CA PRO A 129 27.19 -0.17 -9.97
C PRO A 129 27.68 -1.61 -9.72
N ILE A 130 28.16 -1.84 -8.50
CA ILE A 130 28.61 -3.14 -7.98
C ILE A 130 27.86 -3.42 -6.69
N ARG A 131 27.41 -4.67 -6.50
CA ARG A 131 26.86 -5.13 -5.22
C ARG A 131 28.01 -5.59 -4.32
N GLY A 132 28.07 -5.07 -3.11
CA GLY A 132 29.10 -5.39 -2.12
C GLY A 132 29.14 -6.88 -1.77
N GLN A 133 27.98 -7.56 -1.74
CA GLN A 133 27.91 -9.01 -1.53
C GLN A 133 28.66 -9.78 -2.63
N ASP A 134 28.30 -9.54 -3.89
CA ASP A 134 28.87 -10.25 -5.04
C ASP A 134 30.39 -9.99 -5.15
N TYR A 135 30.82 -8.77 -4.84
CA TYR A 135 32.24 -8.43 -4.77
C TYR A 135 32.94 -9.12 -3.60
N GLY A 136 32.30 -9.20 -2.43
CA GLY A 136 32.80 -9.92 -1.26
C GLY A 136 32.96 -11.42 -1.50
N ASP A 137 32.08 -12.01 -2.31
CA ASP A 137 32.17 -13.41 -2.73
C ASP A 137 33.33 -13.61 -3.71
N ALA A 138 33.52 -12.71 -4.68
CA ALA A 138 34.67 -12.75 -5.58
C ALA A 138 36.02 -12.53 -4.87
N LEU A 139 36.06 -11.73 -3.80
CA LEU A 139 37.25 -11.58 -2.95
C LEU A 139 37.63 -12.88 -2.24
N ALA A 140 36.69 -13.81 -2.05
CA ALA A 140 37.00 -15.13 -1.50
C ALA A 140 37.80 -15.99 -2.48
N ASP A 141 37.56 -15.81 -3.79
CA ASP A 141 38.26 -16.51 -4.86
C ASP A 141 39.57 -15.80 -5.25
N ASP A 142 39.54 -14.47 -5.36
CA ASP A 142 40.71 -13.62 -5.63
C ASP A 142 40.76 -12.41 -4.68
N PRO A 143 41.51 -12.48 -3.56
CA PRO A 143 41.64 -11.37 -2.62
C PRO A 143 42.31 -10.12 -3.19
N SER A 144 42.89 -10.19 -4.39
CA SER A 144 43.59 -9.09 -5.05
C SER A 144 42.73 -8.31 -6.04
N ILE A 145 41.53 -8.82 -6.36
CA ILE A 145 40.64 -8.24 -7.35
C ILE A 145 40.10 -6.86 -6.91
N SER A 146 40.25 -5.85 -7.75
CA SER A 146 39.65 -4.53 -7.52
C SER A 146 38.17 -4.49 -7.87
N PRO A 147 37.38 -3.54 -7.33
CA PRO A 147 35.99 -3.36 -7.76
C PRO A 147 35.85 -3.17 -9.28
N LEU A 148 36.72 -2.36 -9.90
CA LEU A 148 36.72 -2.20 -11.35
C LEU A 148 37.04 -3.50 -12.09
N GLU A 149 38.06 -4.25 -11.63
CA GLU A 149 38.41 -5.56 -12.19
C GLU A 149 37.24 -6.55 -12.09
N PHE A 150 36.57 -6.59 -10.93
CA PHE A 150 35.39 -7.41 -10.69
C PHE A 150 34.26 -7.07 -11.66
N PHE A 151 33.94 -5.78 -11.83
CA PHE A 151 32.90 -5.35 -12.76
C PHE A 151 33.22 -5.78 -14.21
N LEU A 152 34.45 -5.52 -14.67
CA LEU A 152 34.84 -5.86 -16.03
C LEU A 152 34.87 -7.38 -16.27
N SER A 153 35.22 -8.17 -15.25
CA SER A 153 35.20 -9.64 -15.34
C SER A 153 33.79 -10.24 -15.43
N ASN A 154 32.80 -9.61 -14.79
CA ASN A 154 31.42 -10.12 -14.75
C ASN A 154 30.51 -9.54 -15.83
N TRP A 155 30.81 -8.33 -16.30
CA TRP A 155 29.92 -7.64 -17.23
C TRP A 155 30.21 -7.96 -18.70
N LEU A 156 31.46 -8.27 -19.06
CA LEU A 156 31.76 -8.74 -20.41
C LEU A 156 30.96 -10.03 -20.66
N PRO A 157 30.00 -10.04 -21.61
CA PRO A 157 29.23 -11.23 -21.90
C PRO A 157 30.18 -12.42 -22.10
N PRO A 158 29.83 -13.65 -21.70
CA PRO A 158 30.64 -14.82 -22.03
C PRO A 158 30.92 -14.93 -23.54
N ASN A 159 30.07 -14.30 -24.37
CA ASN A 159 30.24 -14.20 -25.81
C ASN A 159 31.30 -13.17 -26.25
N VAL A 160 31.69 -12.19 -25.42
CA VAL A 160 32.84 -11.30 -25.68
C VAL A 160 34.16 -12.01 -25.32
N ASN A 161 34.16 -12.92 -24.34
CA ASN A 161 35.26 -13.88 -24.18
C ASN A 161 35.35 -14.86 -25.37
N SER A 162 34.29 -14.97 -26.19
CA SER A 162 34.27 -15.73 -27.45
C SER A 162 34.47 -14.89 -28.71
N LEU A 163 34.47 -13.54 -28.59
CA LEU A 163 34.95 -12.69 -29.68
C LEU A 163 36.45 -12.96 -29.76
N SER A 164 36.88 -13.55 -30.87
CA SER A 164 38.25 -13.89 -31.26
C SER A 164 39.21 -12.67 -31.35
N ILE A 165 38.93 -11.59 -30.62
CA ILE A 165 39.79 -10.42 -30.43
C ILE A 165 40.86 -10.76 -29.39
N PHE A 166 40.55 -11.62 -28.42
CA PHE A 166 41.53 -12.26 -27.57
C PHE A 166 41.83 -13.63 -28.17
N GLU A 167 42.96 -13.78 -28.86
CA GLU A 167 43.41 -15.10 -29.29
C GLU A 167 43.51 -16.02 -28.06
N PRO A 168 43.07 -17.29 -28.14
CA PRO A 168 43.06 -18.22 -27.00
C PRO A 168 44.44 -18.46 -26.36
N ASP A 169 45.53 -18.14 -27.07
CA ASP A 169 46.91 -18.26 -26.60
C ASP A 169 47.46 -16.97 -25.97
N SER A 170 46.74 -15.84 -26.08
CA SER A 170 47.12 -14.58 -25.46
C SER A 170 46.76 -14.59 -23.97
N ARG A 171 47.77 -14.72 -23.11
CA ARG A 171 47.67 -14.71 -21.64
C ARG A 171 47.27 -13.35 -21.04
N CYS A 172 46.55 -12.51 -21.78
CA CYS A 172 46.02 -11.27 -21.24
C CYS A 172 44.79 -11.62 -20.39
N CYS A 173 45.04 -12.04 -19.14
CA CYS A 173 43.98 -12.10 -18.13
C CYS A 173 43.24 -10.76 -18.13
N PRO A 174 41.89 -10.74 -17.97
CA PRO A 174 41.12 -9.51 -17.77
C PRO A 174 41.74 -8.60 -16.69
N SER A 175 42.31 -9.19 -15.64
CA SER A 175 43.07 -8.46 -14.62
C SER A 175 44.29 -7.70 -15.18
N GLN A 176 45.00 -8.26 -16.16
CA GLN A 176 46.17 -7.62 -16.79
C GLN A 176 45.72 -6.48 -17.70
N ALA A 177 44.66 -6.69 -18.48
CA ALA A 177 43.97 -5.69 -19.27
C ALA A 177 43.53 -4.47 -18.45
N VAL A 178 42.91 -4.72 -17.29
CA VAL A 178 42.47 -3.66 -16.36
C VAL A 178 43.65 -2.99 -15.66
N LYS A 179 44.66 -3.76 -15.23
CA LYS A 179 45.91 -3.19 -14.70
C LYS A 179 46.62 -2.32 -15.72
N ASP A 180 46.64 -2.73 -16.98
CA ASP A 180 47.28 -1.98 -18.05
C ASP A 180 46.47 -0.74 -18.43
N LEU A 181 45.13 -0.79 -18.35
CA LEU A 181 44.26 0.38 -18.47
C LEU A 181 44.41 1.37 -17.31
N ALA A 182 44.43 0.89 -16.07
CA ALA A 182 44.66 1.71 -14.89
C ALA A 182 46.09 2.28 -14.86
N ARG A 183 47.07 1.57 -15.45
CA ARG A 183 48.42 2.09 -15.70
C ARG A 183 48.41 3.12 -16.83
N LEU A 184 47.68 2.87 -17.91
CA LEU A 184 47.59 3.77 -19.06
C LEU A 184 47.00 5.11 -18.64
N ALA A 185 45.90 5.08 -17.89
CA ALA A 185 45.24 6.26 -17.34
C ALA A 185 46.14 7.04 -16.38
N ARG A 186 46.97 6.35 -15.59
CA ARG A 186 47.99 6.98 -14.72
C ARG A 186 49.19 7.55 -15.50
N SER A 187 49.57 6.93 -16.61
CA SER A 187 50.76 7.29 -17.39
C SER A 187 50.54 8.36 -18.45
N ASN A 188 49.29 8.54 -18.93
CA ASN A 188 48.96 9.48 -20.00
C ASN A 188 47.78 10.38 -19.61
N PRO A 189 48.03 11.48 -18.87
CA PRO A 189 47.00 12.24 -18.19
C PRO A 189 46.08 13.08 -19.08
N ALA A 190 46.39 13.24 -20.36
CA ALA A 190 45.58 14.06 -21.26
C ALA A 190 44.31 13.34 -21.77
N ASP A 191 44.39 12.03 -22.08
CA ASP A 191 43.29 11.31 -22.75
C ASP A 191 42.67 10.21 -21.87
N GLY A 192 43.49 9.43 -21.14
CA GLY A 192 42.99 8.31 -20.32
C GLY A 192 42.36 8.74 -18.98
N LEU A 193 42.84 9.85 -18.42
CA LEU A 193 42.28 10.46 -17.21
C LEU A 193 40.88 11.03 -17.46
N THR A 194 40.57 11.47 -18.68
CA THR A 194 39.28 12.08 -19.02
C THR A 194 38.11 11.11 -18.88
N ILE A 195 38.26 9.84 -19.28
CA ILE A 195 37.18 8.84 -19.16
C ILE A 195 37.02 8.39 -17.71
N LEU A 196 38.12 8.08 -17.00
CA LEU A 196 38.04 7.62 -15.61
C LEU A 196 37.57 8.73 -14.66
N ASN A 197 37.95 9.99 -14.89
CA ASN A 197 37.42 11.14 -14.14
C ASN A 197 35.92 11.35 -14.36
N ARG A 198 35.39 10.91 -15.51
CA ARG A 198 33.95 10.93 -15.82
C ARG A 198 33.25 9.61 -15.48
N THR A 199 33.94 8.71 -14.76
CA THR A 199 33.38 7.45 -14.30
C THR A 199 33.02 7.56 -12.82
N LEU A 200 31.80 7.11 -12.46
CA LEU A 200 31.35 7.02 -11.08
C LEU A 200 31.27 5.54 -10.68
N LEU A 201 32.23 5.06 -9.89
CA LEU A 201 32.17 3.74 -9.28
C LEU A 201 31.20 3.74 -8.10
N ILE A 202 30.25 2.82 -8.06
CA ILE A 202 29.27 2.72 -6.99
C ILE A 202 29.33 1.33 -6.39
N VAL A 203 29.69 1.22 -5.12
CA VAL A 203 29.63 -0.06 -4.38
C VAL A 203 28.46 0.00 -3.40
N ASP A 204 27.34 -0.61 -3.79
CA ASP A 204 26.12 -0.65 -2.98
C ASP A 204 26.21 -1.76 -1.92
N ASP A 205 25.72 -1.50 -0.71
CA ASP A 205 25.77 -2.38 0.45
C ASP A 205 27.21 -2.81 0.81
N TRP A 206 28.12 -1.86 0.99
CA TRP A 206 29.52 -2.10 1.42
C TRP A 206 29.60 -2.96 2.69
N ASP A 207 28.66 -2.76 3.63
CA ASP A 207 28.59 -3.56 4.86
C ASP A 207 28.34 -5.05 4.63
N ARG A 208 27.83 -5.46 3.45
CA ARG A 208 27.66 -6.87 3.09
C ARG A 208 28.94 -7.58 2.68
N ILE A 209 30.04 -6.86 2.46
CA ILE A 209 31.35 -7.50 2.28
C ILE A 209 31.71 -8.21 3.61
N PRO A 210 31.99 -9.53 3.61
CA PRO A 210 32.33 -10.25 4.82
C PRO A 210 33.48 -9.58 5.57
N GLN A 211 33.39 -9.47 6.89
CA GLN A 211 34.34 -8.71 7.72
C GLN A 211 35.81 -9.11 7.47
N ARG A 212 36.07 -10.41 7.27
CA ARG A 212 37.41 -10.95 6.93
C ARG A 212 38.01 -10.37 5.64
N TRP A 213 37.16 -9.97 4.69
CA TRP A 213 37.57 -9.43 3.39
C TRP A 213 37.53 -7.90 3.31
N ARG A 214 36.89 -7.20 4.26
CA ARG A 214 36.77 -5.73 4.23
C ARG A 214 38.12 -5.02 4.12
N ARG A 215 39.15 -5.46 4.85
CA ARG A 215 40.51 -4.87 4.73
C ARG A 215 41.15 -5.06 3.35
N HIS A 216 40.83 -6.17 2.66
CA HIS A 216 41.30 -6.40 1.29
C HIS A 216 40.52 -5.51 0.32
N ALA A 217 39.20 -5.46 0.45
CA ALA A 217 38.32 -4.59 -0.30
C ALA A 217 38.74 -3.11 -0.18
N GLU A 218 39.04 -2.62 1.03
CA GLU A 218 39.52 -1.26 1.28
C GLU A 218 40.81 -0.95 0.52
N ARG A 219 41.82 -1.81 0.62
CA ARG A 219 43.09 -1.63 -0.10
C ARG A 219 42.92 -1.66 -1.62
N ASN A 220 42.01 -2.49 -2.11
CA ASN A 220 41.75 -2.59 -3.53
C ASN A 220 40.92 -1.42 -4.04
N LEU A 221 40.00 -0.90 -3.22
CA LEU A 221 39.22 0.30 -3.48
C LEU A 221 40.12 1.54 -3.57
N ASP A 222 41.10 1.68 -2.68
CA ASP A 222 42.08 2.78 -2.70
C ASP A 222 42.77 2.93 -4.07
N ARG A 223 43.07 1.80 -4.71
CA ARG A 223 43.73 1.78 -6.02
C ARG A 223 42.84 2.33 -7.14
N ASP A 224 41.53 2.19 -6.99
CA ASP A 224 40.53 2.61 -7.97
C ASP A 224 40.07 4.06 -7.68
N SER A 225 39.87 4.43 -6.41
CA SER A 225 39.43 5.77 -6.01
C SER A 225 40.42 6.90 -6.33
N ASP A 226 41.69 6.57 -6.58
CA ASP A 226 42.71 7.53 -7.03
C ASP A 226 42.44 8.08 -8.44
N VAL A 227 41.69 7.35 -9.26
CA VAL A 227 41.49 7.65 -10.69
C VAL A 227 40.03 7.86 -11.09
N MET A 228 39.07 7.61 -10.19
CA MET A 228 37.65 7.80 -10.45
C MET A 228 36.88 8.23 -9.20
N THR A 229 35.76 8.92 -9.38
CA THR A 229 34.84 9.20 -8.27
C THR A 229 34.20 7.91 -7.79
N THR A 230 34.19 7.67 -6.49
CA THR A 230 33.63 6.46 -5.88
C THR A 230 32.59 6.81 -4.83
N LEU A 231 31.41 6.18 -4.94
CA LEU A 231 30.33 6.24 -3.96
C LEU A 231 30.16 4.85 -3.31
N LEU A 232 30.24 4.80 -1.99
CA LEU A 232 29.89 3.62 -1.21
C LEU A 232 28.52 3.81 -0.57
N THR A 233 27.74 2.74 -0.38
CA THR A 233 26.58 2.79 0.53
C THR A 233 26.78 1.83 1.71
N SER A 234 26.35 2.22 2.92
CA SER A 234 26.57 1.42 4.14
C SER A 234 25.45 1.60 5.18
N ARG A 235 25.13 0.57 5.96
CA ARG A 235 24.12 0.61 7.05
C ARG A 235 24.50 1.49 8.24
N SER A 236 25.74 1.41 8.67
CA SER A 236 26.31 2.16 9.79
C SER A 236 27.58 2.88 9.35
N GLN A 237 28.18 3.66 10.26
CA GLN A 237 29.59 4.03 10.13
C GLN A 237 30.34 2.73 9.79
N SER A 238 31.10 2.70 8.71
CA SER A 238 31.99 1.58 8.38
C SER A 238 33.40 1.94 8.84
N SER A 239 34.34 1.00 8.86
CA SER A 239 35.77 1.35 9.02
C SER A 239 36.23 2.39 7.99
N VAL A 240 35.65 2.36 6.78
CA VAL A 240 35.89 3.36 5.72
C VAL A 240 35.41 4.74 6.13
N SER A 241 34.28 4.84 6.83
CA SER A 241 33.76 6.13 7.29
C SER A 241 34.72 6.83 8.27
N ALA A 242 35.54 6.10 9.03
CA ALA A 242 36.49 6.71 9.97
C ALA A 242 37.69 7.40 9.30
N ARG A 243 37.83 7.33 7.97
CA ARG A 243 38.94 7.96 7.25
C ARG A 243 38.67 9.45 6.98
N ALA A 244 39.68 10.28 7.20
CA ALA A 244 39.58 11.73 7.03
C ALA A 244 39.43 12.17 5.56
N ASP A 245 39.80 11.35 4.60
CA ASP A 245 39.66 11.63 3.17
C ASP A 245 38.25 11.33 2.63
N VAL A 246 37.43 10.62 3.39
CA VAL A 246 36.10 10.15 2.98
C VAL A 246 35.03 11.18 3.35
N ARG A 247 34.29 11.66 2.34
CA ARG A 247 33.12 12.50 2.59
C ARG A 247 31.94 11.65 3.05
N GLN A 248 31.43 11.90 4.24
CA GLN A 248 30.25 11.20 4.76
C GLN A 248 28.96 11.95 4.43
N LEU A 249 28.00 11.21 3.88
CA LEU A 249 26.64 11.65 3.59
C LEU A 249 25.71 10.74 4.37
N THR A 250 25.07 11.24 5.41
CA THR A 250 24.11 10.45 6.18
C THR A 250 22.71 10.72 5.66
N ILE A 251 21.98 9.70 5.24
CA ILE A 251 20.59 9.86 4.81
C ILE A 251 19.79 10.42 5.97
N PHE A 252 19.18 11.57 5.69
CA PHE A 252 18.18 12.17 6.54
C PHE A 252 16.84 11.93 5.89
N THR A 253 15.99 11.18 6.57
CA THR A 253 14.59 11.06 6.20
C THR A 253 13.81 12.09 7.02
N PRO A 254 13.62 13.33 6.53
CA PRO A 254 12.67 14.23 7.17
C PRO A 254 11.28 13.58 7.14
N LYS A 255 10.35 14.12 7.93
CA LYS A 255 8.94 13.71 7.87
C LYS A 255 8.40 13.97 6.46
N TRP A 256 8.35 12.94 5.63
CA TRP A 256 7.93 13.05 4.24
C TRP A 256 6.41 13.04 4.12
N PRO A 257 5.78 14.08 3.54
CA PRO A 257 4.48 13.92 2.91
C PRO A 257 4.69 13.13 1.62
N PHE A 258 4.20 11.89 1.56
CA PHE A 258 4.41 11.02 0.42
C PHE A 258 3.38 11.35 -0.66
N VAL A 259 3.70 12.29 -1.55
CA VAL A 259 2.82 12.62 -2.68
C VAL A 259 2.95 11.51 -3.73
N ARG A 260 1.98 10.59 -3.79
CA ARG A 260 1.74 9.79 -4.99
C ARG A 260 0.85 10.62 -5.92
N SER A 261 1.25 10.74 -7.18
CA SER A 261 0.37 11.32 -8.20
C SER A 261 -0.80 10.35 -8.47
N ASP A 262 -2.01 10.85 -8.22
CA ASP A 262 -3.26 10.46 -8.91
C ASP A 262 -4.15 9.33 -8.36
N ARG A 263 -4.08 8.92 -7.09
CA ARG A 263 -5.14 8.05 -6.51
C ARG A 263 -5.56 8.44 -5.08
N GLU A 264 -6.87 8.46 -4.86
CA GLU A 264 -7.61 8.80 -3.62
C GLU A 264 -7.27 8.02 -2.31
N PRO A 265 -6.50 6.90 -2.25
CA PRO A 265 -6.18 6.26 -0.96
C PRO A 265 -5.20 7.02 -0.04
N ILE A 266 -4.71 8.19 -0.46
CA ILE A 266 -3.57 8.87 0.20
C ILE A 266 -4.01 9.54 1.50
N GLU A 267 -5.10 10.31 1.49
CA GLU A 267 -5.54 11.10 2.65
C GLU A 267 -5.84 10.19 3.86
N TRP A 268 -6.54 9.07 3.63
CA TRP A 268 -6.85 8.11 4.70
C TRP A 268 -5.59 7.47 5.29
N THR A 269 -4.60 7.16 4.45
CA THR A 269 -3.35 6.55 4.91
C THR A 269 -2.51 7.57 5.68
N GLU A 270 -2.44 8.81 5.19
CA GLU A 270 -1.77 9.92 5.86
C GLU A 270 -2.39 10.22 7.22
N ASP A 271 -3.72 10.35 7.29
CA ASP A 271 -4.45 10.55 8.55
C ASP A 271 -4.17 9.43 9.55
N ARG A 272 -4.17 8.16 9.12
CA ARG A 272 -3.84 7.05 10.01
C ARG A 272 -2.39 7.06 10.47
N THR A 273 -1.45 7.36 9.57
CA THR A 273 -0.03 7.46 9.93
C THR A 273 0.28 8.66 10.82
N ALA A 274 -0.49 9.75 10.74
CA ALA A 274 -0.33 10.92 11.60
C ALA A 274 -0.89 10.68 13.01
N ASN A 275 -1.99 9.93 13.12
CA ASN A 275 -2.70 9.71 14.38
C ASN A 275 -2.17 8.53 15.22
N ASP A 276 -1.48 7.56 14.62
CA ASP A 276 -0.91 6.40 15.33
C ASP A 276 0.61 6.51 15.46
N SER A 277 1.09 6.84 16.67
CA SER A 277 2.52 7.12 16.93
C SER A 277 3.47 6.00 16.48
N PRO A 278 3.25 4.70 16.78
CA PRO A 278 4.03 3.60 16.23
C PRO A 278 4.09 3.56 14.70
N ILE A 279 2.96 3.78 14.02
CA ILE A 279 2.89 3.75 12.55
C ILE A 279 3.62 4.97 11.98
N SER A 280 3.43 6.14 12.61
CA SER A 280 4.13 7.39 12.28
C SER A 280 5.64 7.20 12.34
N GLU A 281 6.15 6.60 13.41
CA GLU A 281 7.58 6.32 13.58
C GLU A 281 8.11 5.41 12.47
N LEU A 282 7.43 4.29 12.20
CA LEU A 282 7.83 3.37 11.12
C LEU A 282 7.75 4.01 9.74
N SER A 283 6.75 4.86 9.51
CA SER A 283 6.53 5.51 8.22
C SER A 283 7.65 6.48 7.81
N GLN A 284 8.54 6.85 8.74
CA GLN A 284 9.74 7.63 8.43
C GLN A 284 10.76 6.82 7.61
N ASN A 285 10.72 5.48 7.71
CA ASN A 285 11.53 4.60 6.89
C ASN A 285 10.77 4.28 5.58
N PRO A 286 11.31 4.63 4.39
CA PRO A 286 10.64 4.43 3.11
C PRO A 286 10.24 2.98 2.84
N ALA A 287 11.06 2.01 3.28
CA ALA A 287 10.72 0.61 3.10
C ALA A 287 9.51 0.19 3.95
N TRP A 288 9.46 0.61 5.22
CA TRP A 288 8.31 0.36 6.08
C TRP A 288 7.08 1.09 5.59
N ARG A 289 7.21 2.35 5.17
CA ARG A 289 6.09 3.11 4.60
C ARG A 289 5.44 2.38 3.43
N ARG A 290 6.23 1.88 2.48
CA ARG A 290 5.70 1.11 1.35
C ARG A 290 4.95 -0.15 1.80
N MET A 291 5.45 -0.86 2.80
CA MET A 291 4.77 -2.04 3.35
C MET A 291 3.48 -1.65 4.10
N ILE A 292 3.48 -0.51 4.80
CA ILE A 292 2.29 0.05 5.46
C ILE A 292 1.23 0.45 4.43
N ASP A 293 1.62 1.16 3.37
CA ASP A 293 0.73 1.53 2.27
C ASP A 293 0.15 0.29 1.57
N ALA A 294 0.99 -0.73 1.35
CA ALA A 294 0.59 -2.03 0.81
C ALA A 294 -0.42 -2.74 1.72
N PHE A 295 -0.18 -2.75 3.03
CA PHE A 295 -1.11 -3.29 4.02
C PHE A 295 -2.46 -2.57 3.94
N PHE A 296 -2.45 -1.25 3.95
CA PHE A 296 -3.66 -0.46 3.90
C PHE A 296 -4.43 -0.62 2.58
N ALA A 297 -3.75 -0.65 1.44
CA ALA A 297 -4.37 -0.90 0.13
C ALA A 297 -5.05 -2.28 0.04
N ALA A 298 -4.46 -3.31 0.67
CA ALA A 298 -5.04 -4.64 0.72
C ALA A 298 -6.27 -4.72 1.64
N HIS A 299 -6.40 -3.82 2.62
CA HIS A 299 -7.50 -3.83 3.58
C HIS A 299 -8.61 -2.81 3.25
N SER A 300 -8.30 -1.74 2.54
CA SER A 300 -9.29 -0.74 2.09
C SER A 300 -10.28 -1.29 1.07
N SER A 301 -9.90 -2.35 0.36
CA SER A 301 -10.77 -3.05 -0.59
C SER A 301 -11.76 -4.02 0.08
N SER A 302 -11.70 -4.17 1.41
CA SER A 302 -12.68 -4.96 2.17
C SER A 302 -13.76 -4.05 2.77
N PRO A 303 -15.03 -4.13 2.32
CA PRO A 303 -16.13 -3.31 2.87
C PRO A 303 -16.44 -3.58 4.36
N GLN A 304 -15.83 -4.61 4.96
CA GLN A 304 -15.91 -4.86 6.41
C GLN A 304 -14.89 -4.07 7.24
N ALA A 305 -13.88 -3.43 6.62
CA ALA A 305 -12.82 -2.72 7.33
C ALA A 305 -13.30 -1.41 8.00
N ASP A 306 -14.37 -0.80 7.50
CA ASP A 306 -14.84 0.51 7.96
C ASP A 306 -15.89 0.47 9.08
N ILE A 307 -16.57 -0.65 9.31
CA ILE A 307 -17.81 -0.62 10.09
C ILE A 307 -17.58 -0.74 11.61
N HIS A 308 -16.41 -1.22 12.09
CA HIS A 308 -16.19 -1.40 13.53
C HIS A 308 -14.78 -1.10 14.04
N GLY A 309 -14.49 0.17 14.40
CA GLY A 309 -13.69 0.50 15.60
C GLY A 309 -12.29 -0.09 15.79
N VAL A 310 -11.60 -0.55 14.74
CA VAL A 310 -10.25 -1.14 14.78
C VAL A 310 -9.18 -0.03 14.89
N SER A 311 -9.17 0.74 15.99
CA SER A 311 -8.19 1.83 16.20
C SER A 311 -6.89 1.38 16.87
N MET A 312 -6.89 0.26 17.61
CA MET A 312 -5.69 -0.27 18.30
C MET A 312 -5.28 -1.65 17.79
N SER A 313 -6.24 -2.50 17.40
CA SER A 313 -5.96 -3.80 16.76
C SER A 313 -5.34 -3.66 15.36
N GLY A 314 -5.47 -2.48 14.73
CA GLY A 314 -4.87 -2.17 13.44
C GLY A 314 -3.34 -2.16 13.50
N SER A 315 -2.75 -1.51 14.51
CA SER A 315 -1.29 -1.43 14.63
C SER A 315 -0.66 -2.77 14.97
N VAL A 316 -1.25 -3.56 15.86
CA VAL A 316 -0.73 -4.90 16.19
C VAL A 316 -0.79 -5.85 15.00
N ARG A 317 -1.91 -5.85 14.26
CA ARG A 317 -2.05 -6.65 13.04
C ARG A 317 -1.08 -6.20 11.95
N LEU A 318 -0.90 -4.90 11.79
CA LEU A 318 0.10 -4.33 10.88
C LEU A 318 1.50 -4.80 11.27
N MET A 319 1.90 -4.65 12.53
CA MET A 319 3.22 -5.09 13.00
C MET A 319 3.47 -6.58 12.74
N GLU A 320 2.49 -7.44 13.07
CA GLU A 320 2.60 -8.88 12.80
C GLU A 320 2.73 -9.16 11.30
N GLN A 321 1.98 -8.44 10.47
CA GLN A 321 2.07 -8.58 9.02
C GLN A 321 3.43 -8.09 8.48
N LEU A 322 3.98 -7.00 9.02
CA LEU A 322 5.32 -6.51 8.68
C LEU A 322 6.40 -7.54 9.07
N VAL A 323 6.32 -8.12 10.27
CA VAL A 323 7.21 -9.19 10.73
C VAL A 323 7.09 -10.42 9.84
N ARG A 324 5.86 -10.82 9.47
CA ARG A 324 5.62 -11.95 8.57
C ARG A 324 6.22 -11.71 7.18
N TRP A 325 6.03 -10.54 6.60
CA TRP A 325 6.57 -10.21 5.27
C TRP A 325 8.09 -10.18 5.26
N GLU A 326 8.74 -9.59 6.26
CA GLU A 326 10.21 -9.62 6.34
C GLU A 326 10.76 -11.04 6.51
N ARG A 327 10.06 -11.89 7.27
CA ARG A 327 10.42 -13.31 7.37
C ARG A 327 10.29 -14.04 6.02
N GLN A 328 9.19 -13.81 5.29
CA GLN A 328 8.99 -14.38 3.95
C GLN A 328 10.05 -13.89 2.96
N ARG A 329 10.40 -12.60 3.03
CA ARG A 329 11.47 -12.03 2.21
C ARG A 329 12.81 -12.72 2.47
N GLY A 330 13.17 -12.94 3.73
CA GLY A 330 14.41 -13.66 4.09
C GLY A 330 14.49 -15.07 3.49
N GLN A 331 13.35 -15.73 3.26
CA GLN A 331 13.29 -17.05 2.62
C GLN A 331 13.55 -17.00 1.11
N VAL A 332 13.26 -15.88 0.44
CA VAL A 332 13.48 -15.70 -1.00
C VAL A 332 14.92 -15.25 -1.28
N ASP A 333 15.43 -14.30 -0.49
CA ASP A 333 16.73 -13.66 -0.72
C ASP A 333 17.94 -14.48 -0.21
N SER A 334 17.73 -15.46 0.68
CA SER A 334 18.84 -16.14 1.35
C SER A 334 18.61 -17.63 1.60
N ASN A 335 19.69 -18.41 1.56
CA ASN A 335 19.71 -19.81 1.98
C ASN A 335 19.50 -19.99 3.50
N LEU A 336 19.32 -18.91 4.27
CA LEU A 336 19.25 -18.92 5.74
C LEU A 336 17.95 -18.27 6.21
N PRO A 337 16.84 -19.03 6.29
CA PRO A 337 15.53 -18.49 6.64
C PRO A 337 15.49 -18.01 8.12
N ILE A 338 14.72 -16.96 8.39
CA ILE A 338 14.45 -16.54 9.78
C ILE A 338 13.48 -17.55 10.42
N HIS A 339 13.98 -18.32 11.38
CA HIS A 339 13.22 -19.31 12.14
C HIS A 339 12.39 -18.69 13.27
N LEU A 340 11.33 -19.39 13.70
CA LEU A 340 10.47 -18.98 14.81
C LEU A 340 11.25 -18.81 16.13
N ASN A 341 12.27 -19.64 16.34
CA ASN A 341 13.14 -19.56 17.51
C ASN A 341 13.92 -18.24 17.57
N HIS A 342 14.28 -17.65 16.43
CA HIS A 342 14.89 -16.32 16.41
C HIS A 342 13.90 -15.27 16.91
N LEU A 343 12.64 -15.33 16.48
CA LEU A 343 11.60 -14.40 16.95
C LEU A 343 11.43 -14.51 18.46
N ARG A 344 11.28 -15.73 19.00
CA ARG A 344 11.18 -15.96 20.46
C ARG A 344 12.38 -15.43 21.25
N ALA A 345 13.56 -15.50 20.68
CA ALA A 345 14.75 -14.97 21.33
C ALA A 345 14.81 -13.44 21.26
N LEU A 346 14.41 -12.83 20.14
CA LEU A 346 14.24 -11.38 20.04
C LEU A 346 13.15 -10.85 20.97
N GLU A 347 12.05 -11.60 21.16
CA GLU A 347 11.00 -11.33 22.15
C GLU A 347 11.58 -11.23 23.57
N ARG A 348 12.44 -12.17 23.96
CA ARG A 348 13.13 -12.15 25.27
C ARG A 348 14.09 -10.97 25.41
N ILE A 349 14.87 -10.68 24.37
CA ILE A 349 15.77 -9.51 24.35
C ILE A 349 14.95 -8.21 24.48
N ALA A 350 13.88 -8.07 23.70
CA ALA A 350 13.00 -6.91 23.74
C ALA A 350 12.39 -6.70 25.13
N TYR A 351 11.88 -7.77 25.75
CA TYR A 351 11.36 -7.75 27.11
C TYR A 351 12.42 -7.29 28.13
N ARG A 352 13.65 -7.85 28.05
CA ARG A 352 14.77 -7.45 28.90
C ARG A 352 15.08 -5.95 28.76
N LEU A 353 15.08 -5.42 27.53
CA LEU A 353 15.36 -4.00 27.27
C LEU A 353 14.26 -3.06 27.81
N VAL A 354 12.99 -3.44 27.69
CA VAL A 354 11.84 -2.67 28.20
C VAL A 354 11.78 -2.68 29.74
N THR A 355 12.33 -3.71 30.37
CA THR A 355 12.37 -3.86 31.83
C THR A 355 13.60 -3.22 32.48
N LEU A 356 14.56 -2.74 31.69
CA LEU A 356 15.67 -1.93 32.23
C LEU A 356 15.14 -0.67 32.94
N PRO A 357 15.87 -0.14 33.94
CA PRO A 357 15.57 1.15 34.57
C PRO A 357 15.48 2.29 33.54
N THR A 358 14.53 3.21 33.74
CA THR A 358 14.37 4.40 32.90
C THR A 358 15.68 5.18 32.79
N GLY A 359 16.10 5.51 31.57
CA GLY A 359 17.34 6.24 31.30
C GLY A 359 18.54 5.37 30.89
N GLN A 360 18.44 4.04 30.98
CA GLN A 360 19.41 3.16 30.34
C GLN A 360 19.19 3.08 28.83
N THR A 361 20.30 2.93 28.09
CA THR A 361 20.26 2.77 26.62
C THR A 361 19.60 1.45 26.25
N GLN A 362 18.63 1.50 25.32
CA GLN A 362 17.94 0.31 24.79
C GLN A 362 18.79 -0.39 23.72
N ARG A 363 20.00 -0.77 24.12
CA ARG A 363 21.03 -1.42 23.31
C ARG A 363 21.36 -2.79 23.88
N PHE A 364 21.80 -3.70 23.03
CA PHE A 364 22.26 -5.03 23.41
C PHE A 364 23.45 -5.44 22.56
N SER A 365 24.34 -6.26 23.12
CA SER A 365 25.58 -6.68 22.45
C SER A 365 25.31 -7.64 21.28
N ILE A 366 26.22 -7.69 20.31
CA ILE A 366 26.22 -8.70 19.25
C ILE A 366 26.35 -10.12 19.83
N ASP A 367 27.08 -10.28 20.94
CA ASP A 367 27.17 -11.55 21.68
C ASP A 367 25.78 -12.06 22.11
N ASP A 368 24.85 -11.15 22.45
CA ASP A 368 23.47 -11.56 22.75
C ASP A 368 22.81 -12.14 21.50
N LEU A 369 23.04 -11.58 20.30
CA LEU A 369 22.55 -12.14 19.02
C LEU A 369 23.25 -13.44 18.66
N GLU A 370 24.55 -13.58 18.88
CA GLU A 370 25.28 -14.82 18.65
C GLU A 370 24.70 -15.95 19.49
N ARG A 371 24.33 -15.68 20.76
CA ARG A 371 23.64 -16.67 21.61
C ARG A 371 22.27 -17.05 21.06
N VAL A 372 21.52 -16.08 20.52
CA VAL A 372 20.24 -16.36 19.84
C VAL A 372 20.44 -17.28 18.64
N CYS A 373 21.38 -16.93 17.77
CA CYS A 373 21.66 -17.62 16.52
C CYS A 373 22.30 -19.01 16.72
N GLY A 374 23.13 -19.16 17.75
CA GLY A 374 23.79 -20.43 18.11
C GLY A 374 22.80 -21.55 18.44
N CYS A 375 21.59 -21.22 18.90
CA CYS A 375 20.54 -22.20 19.17
C CYS A 375 19.91 -22.80 17.89
N CYS A 376 20.12 -22.17 16.73
CA CYS A 376 19.48 -22.51 15.46
C CYS A 376 20.47 -22.68 14.30
N GLN A 377 21.79 -22.77 14.59
CA GLN A 377 22.87 -22.84 13.59
C GLN A 377 22.75 -21.75 12.50
N SER A 378 22.18 -20.61 12.84
CA SER A 378 22.00 -19.50 11.92
C SER A 378 23.11 -18.48 12.11
N ASP A 379 23.36 -17.66 11.10
CA ASP A 379 24.29 -16.54 11.20
C ASP A 379 23.60 -15.33 11.85
N VAL A 380 24.31 -14.58 12.69
CA VAL A 380 23.84 -13.27 13.22
C VAL A 380 23.49 -12.33 12.09
N GLU A 381 24.22 -12.41 10.98
CA GLU A 381 23.99 -11.61 9.80
C GLU A 381 22.57 -11.82 9.23
N THR A 382 21.95 -13.00 9.39
CA THR A 382 20.54 -13.23 9.00
C THR A 382 19.58 -12.31 9.76
N LEU A 383 19.82 -12.09 11.06
CA LEU A 383 19.00 -11.20 11.88
C LEU A 383 19.32 -9.72 11.63
N LEU A 384 20.59 -9.38 11.40
CA LEU A 384 20.99 -8.01 11.06
C LEU A 384 20.54 -7.58 9.66
N ARG A 385 20.33 -8.55 8.75
CA ARG A 385 19.69 -8.34 7.45
C ARG A 385 18.19 -8.10 7.55
N SER A 386 17.56 -8.57 8.62
CA SER A 386 16.19 -8.15 8.91
C SER A 386 16.18 -6.65 9.16
N ARG A 387 15.14 -5.96 8.70
CA ARG A 387 15.01 -4.52 8.96
C ARG A 387 14.60 -4.21 10.41
N TRP A 388 14.43 -5.21 11.27
CA TRP A 388 14.00 -5.03 12.66
C TRP A 388 15.10 -4.52 13.57
N LEU A 389 16.36 -4.75 13.20
CA LEU A 389 17.53 -4.43 14.01
C LEU A 389 18.45 -3.48 13.25
N THR A 390 19.13 -2.61 14.01
CA THR A 390 20.18 -1.72 13.51
C THR A 390 21.43 -1.87 14.35
N HIS A 391 22.58 -1.76 13.71
CA HIS A 391 23.89 -1.72 14.35
C HIS A 391 24.21 -0.26 14.70
N ASP A 392 24.44 0.06 15.97
CA ASP A 392 24.44 1.45 16.45
C ASP A 392 25.85 2.09 16.45
N SER A 393 26.92 1.32 16.54
CA SER A 393 28.30 1.84 16.54
C SER A 393 29.27 0.94 15.79
N THR A 394 30.33 1.49 15.21
CA THR A 394 31.48 0.73 14.67
C THR A 394 32.40 0.18 15.74
N PHE A 395 32.48 0.85 16.88
CA PHE A 395 33.49 0.61 17.90
C PHE A 395 33.01 -0.33 18.99
N ILE A 396 31.72 -0.26 19.29
CA ILE A 396 31.04 -1.15 20.21
C ILE A 396 30.05 -1.93 19.36
N GLU A 397 30.16 -3.26 19.37
CA GLU A 397 29.28 -4.16 18.63
C GLU A 397 27.89 -4.22 19.30
N ASP A 398 27.26 -3.05 19.40
CA ASP A 398 25.95 -2.83 19.99
C ASP A 398 24.90 -2.79 18.88
N CYS A 399 23.84 -3.53 19.11
CA CYS A 399 22.63 -3.58 18.32
C CYS A 399 21.48 -2.89 19.06
N ARG A 400 20.52 -2.39 18.30
CA ARG A 400 19.24 -1.88 18.79
C ARG A 400 18.11 -2.32 17.85
N PHE A 401 16.87 -2.21 18.30
CA PHE A 401 15.74 -2.33 17.39
C PHE A 401 15.67 -1.06 16.50
N SER A 402 15.37 -1.24 15.22
CA SER A 402 15.28 -0.15 14.24
C SER A 402 14.18 0.85 14.55
N SER A 403 13.17 0.43 15.32
CA SER A 403 12.11 1.29 15.84
C SER A 403 11.64 0.80 17.21
N LYS A 404 11.20 1.75 18.04
CA LYS A 404 10.53 1.47 19.31
C LYS A 404 9.24 0.69 19.10
N ALA A 405 8.58 0.80 17.95
CA ALA A 405 7.43 -0.01 17.59
C ALA A 405 7.76 -1.50 17.54
N PHE A 406 8.90 -1.89 16.94
CA PHE A 406 9.36 -3.30 16.94
C PHE A 406 9.75 -3.75 18.34
N LEU A 407 10.50 -2.93 19.08
CA LEU A 407 10.86 -3.24 20.47
C LEU A 407 9.60 -3.53 21.32
N ASN A 408 8.60 -2.65 21.24
CA ASN A 408 7.37 -2.82 22.00
C ASN A 408 6.57 -4.04 21.52
N HIS A 409 6.52 -4.28 20.21
CA HIS A 409 5.80 -5.43 19.63
C HIS A 409 6.38 -6.77 20.10
N PHE A 410 7.70 -6.95 19.99
CA PHE A 410 8.37 -8.17 20.42
C PHE A 410 8.29 -8.36 21.94
N ALA A 411 8.44 -7.28 22.73
CA ALA A 411 8.26 -7.35 24.17
C ALA A 411 6.81 -7.71 24.55
N ALA A 412 5.82 -7.14 23.86
CA ALA A 412 4.40 -7.39 24.11
C ALA A 412 4.01 -8.84 23.84
N ARG A 413 4.53 -9.41 22.76
CA ARG A 413 4.35 -10.82 22.41
C ARG A 413 4.96 -11.73 23.48
N HIS A 414 6.17 -11.42 23.98
CA HIS A 414 6.76 -12.15 25.10
C HIS A 414 5.89 -12.11 26.36
N VAL A 415 5.41 -10.91 26.71
CA VAL A 415 4.57 -10.69 27.91
C VAL A 415 3.28 -11.49 27.83
N ALA A 416 2.62 -11.50 26.67
CA ALA A 416 1.36 -12.19 26.47
C ALA A 416 1.53 -13.72 26.38
N ASP A 417 2.51 -14.20 25.62
CA ASP A 417 2.58 -15.61 25.22
C ASP A 417 3.51 -16.47 26.10
N GLU A 418 4.55 -15.89 26.70
CA GLU A 418 5.65 -16.67 27.32
C GLU A 418 5.80 -16.41 28.83
N LEU A 419 5.38 -15.26 29.36
CA LEU A 419 5.51 -14.97 30.79
C LEU A 419 4.49 -15.75 31.64
N PRO A 420 4.89 -16.34 32.78
CA PRO A 420 3.94 -16.94 33.71
C PRO A 420 3.05 -15.87 34.37
N PRO A 421 1.84 -16.22 34.84
CA PRO A 421 0.90 -15.25 35.41
C PRO A 421 1.47 -14.40 36.55
N GLN A 422 2.39 -14.94 37.36
CA GLN A 422 3.04 -14.17 38.44
C GLN A 422 3.97 -13.07 37.91
N GLU A 423 4.71 -13.33 36.83
CA GLU A 423 5.59 -12.34 36.21
C GLU A 423 4.80 -11.33 35.38
N GLN A 424 3.72 -11.76 34.72
CA GLN A 424 2.76 -10.87 34.08
C GLN A 424 2.19 -9.83 35.06
N ARG A 425 1.88 -10.25 36.31
CA ARG A 425 1.45 -9.33 37.39
C ARG A 425 2.52 -8.30 37.71
N GLY A 426 3.76 -8.76 37.96
CA GLY A 426 4.88 -7.87 38.23
C GLY A 426 5.12 -6.88 37.08
N PHE A 427 4.96 -7.32 35.83
CA PHE A 427 5.06 -6.45 34.66
C PHE A 427 3.94 -5.40 34.62
N LEU A 428 2.70 -5.78 34.91
CA LEU A 428 1.57 -4.87 34.97
C LEU A 428 1.72 -3.80 36.07
N ASP A 429 2.18 -4.18 37.27
CA ASP A 429 2.48 -3.23 38.34
C ASP A 429 3.53 -2.20 37.89
N MET A 430 4.56 -2.64 37.16
CA MET A 430 5.55 -1.76 36.56
C MET A 430 4.98 -0.88 35.43
N ALA A 431 4.04 -1.40 34.64
CA ALA A 431 3.38 -0.68 33.55
C ALA A 431 2.48 0.45 34.06
N ILE A 432 1.81 0.26 35.20
CA ILE A 432 1.03 1.30 35.86
C ILE A 432 1.91 2.47 36.31
N VAL A 433 3.22 2.28 36.54
CA VAL A 433 4.14 3.34 36.98
C VAL A 433 4.98 3.92 35.82
N CYS A 434 5.22 3.17 34.74
CA CYS A 434 6.08 3.58 33.63
C CYS A 434 5.35 3.61 32.27
N SER A 435 5.33 4.77 31.60
CA SER A 435 4.64 4.96 30.30
C SER A 435 5.16 4.06 29.18
N GLN A 436 6.45 3.74 29.15
CA GLN A 436 7.00 2.81 28.16
C GLN A 436 6.45 1.40 28.36
N ARG A 437 6.41 0.91 29.61
CA ARG A 437 5.91 -0.43 29.94
C ARG A 437 4.39 -0.49 29.76
N LEU A 438 3.68 0.61 29.98
CA LEU A 438 2.26 0.75 29.64
C LEU A 438 2.00 0.54 28.15
N ALA A 439 2.82 1.13 27.27
CA ALA A 439 2.68 0.93 25.82
C ALA A 439 2.81 -0.55 25.43
N VAL A 440 3.76 -1.27 26.04
CA VAL A 440 3.95 -2.71 25.84
C VAL A 440 2.77 -3.52 26.41
N ALA A 441 2.28 -3.19 27.60
CA ALA A 441 1.12 -3.85 28.19
C ALA A 441 -0.15 -3.67 27.34
N ARG A 442 -0.40 -2.47 26.80
CA ARG A 442 -1.51 -2.21 25.87
C ARG A 442 -1.40 -3.06 24.61
N GLN A 443 -0.21 -3.14 24.04
CA GLN A 443 0.04 -3.94 22.86
C GLN A 443 -0.12 -5.44 23.13
N ALA A 444 0.29 -5.92 24.32
CA ALA A 444 0.13 -7.31 24.74
C ALA A 444 -1.35 -7.71 24.88
N LEU A 445 -2.18 -6.85 25.49
CA LEU A 445 -3.63 -7.07 25.60
C LEU A 445 -4.32 -7.10 24.23
N THR A 446 -3.84 -6.28 23.30
CA THR A 446 -4.37 -6.22 21.93
C THR A 446 -3.93 -7.43 21.10
N TRP A 447 -2.69 -7.89 21.30
CA TRP A 447 -2.15 -9.12 20.69
C TRP A 447 -2.98 -10.35 21.09
N GLU A 448 -3.23 -10.51 22.39
CA GLU A 448 -4.01 -11.62 22.92
C GLU A 448 -5.43 -11.67 22.34
N ALA A 449 -6.06 -10.52 22.08
CA ALA A 449 -7.37 -10.44 21.46
C ALA A 449 -7.39 -11.02 20.02
N GLY A 450 -6.26 -10.94 19.31
CA GLY A 450 -6.09 -11.46 17.96
C GLY A 450 -5.51 -12.87 17.87
N SER A 451 -4.88 -13.36 18.94
CA SER A 451 -4.21 -14.65 18.96
C SER A 451 -5.17 -15.79 19.26
N LEU A 452 -5.19 -16.81 18.39
CA LEU A 452 -5.99 -18.03 18.59
C LEU A 452 -5.44 -18.92 19.71
N THR A 453 -4.16 -18.82 20.03
CA THR A 453 -3.48 -19.70 21.00
C THR A 453 -3.91 -19.42 22.45
N ALA A 454 -4.25 -18.17 22.77
CA ALA A 454 -4.64 -17.75 24.12
C ALA A 454 -5.94 -18.42 24.63
N LYS A 455 -6.72 -19.06 23.77
CA LYS A 455 -8.00 -19.70 24.15
C LYS A 455 -7.87 -21.07 24.81
N LEU A 456 -6.70 -21.73 24.73
CA LEU A 456 -6.59 -23.15 25.12
C LEU A 456 -6.26 -23.36 26.61
N ASP A 457 -5.50 -22.46 27.25
CA ASP A 457 -4.96 -22.70 28.60
C ASP A 457 -5.71 -21.98 29.73
N GLY A 458 -6.76 -21.20 29.42
CA GLY A 458 -7.65 -20.57 30.40
C GLY A 458 -7.06 -19.43 31.23
N THR A 459 -5.73 -19.30 31.32
CA THR A 459 -5.04 -18.15 31.94
C THR A 459 -4.52 -17.20 30.86
N THR A 460 -5.23 -16.10 30.68
CA THR A 460 -4.95 -15.05 29.70
C THR A 460 -4.31 -13.84 30.38
N PHE A 461 -3.48 -13.06 29.68
CA PHE A 461 -2.95 -11.78 30.19
C PHE A 461 -4.09 -10.84 30.62
N ARG A 462 -5.22 -10.88 29.88
CA ARG A 462 -6.48 -10.23 30.23
C ARG A 462 -7.07 -10.72 31.56
N SER A 463 -7.06 -12.03 31.84
CA SER A 463 -7.52 -12.55 33.13
C SER A 463 -6.67 -12.02 34.29
N VAL A 464 -5.35 -11.96 34.11
CA VAL A 464 -4.43 -11.40 35.10
C VAL A 464 -4.70 -9.92 35.36
N LEU A 465 -5.00 -9.15 34.31
CA LEU A 465 -5.44 -7.76 34.43
C LEU A 465 -6.73 -7.66 35.25
N HIS A 466 -7.77 -8.44 34.93
CA HIS A 466 -9.05 -8.40 35.63
C HIS A 466 -8.94 -8.75 37.11
N ASP A 467 -8.11 -9.73 37.48
CA ASP A 467 -7.85 -10.10 38.87
C ASP A 467 -7.22 -8.95 39.68
N TRP A 468 -6.47 -8.07 39.01
CA TRP A 468 -5.71 -6.99 39.65
C TRP A 468 -6.39 -5.64 39.68
N LEU A 469 -7.26 -5.36 38.71
CA LEU A 469 -7.99 -4.09 38.62
C LEU A 469 -8.65 -3.66 39.95
N PRO A 470 -9.33 -4.52 40.72
CA PRO A 470 -9.92 -4.13 42.00
C PRO A 470 -8.89 -3.59 43.00
N LYS A 471 -7.65 -4.09 42.98
CA LYS A 471 -6.60 -3.66 43.91
C LYS A 471 -6.06 -2.28 43.58
N TRP A 472 -5.79 -1.98 42.30
CA TRP A 472 -5.35 -0.64 41.91
C TRP A 472 -6.49 0.37 42.02
N LEU A 473 -7.72 -0.04 41.72
CA LEU A 473 -8.88 0.80 41.99
C LEU A 473 -9.03 1.03 43.51
N ALA A 474 -8.78 0.07 44.39
CA ALA A 474 -8.86 0.35 45.83
C ALA A 474 -7.83 1.40 46.34
N GLN A 475 -6.73 1.62 45.61
CA GLN A 475 -5.73 2.62 45.96
C GLN A 475 -6.22 4.04 45.59
N SER A 476 -6.09 4.96 46.54
CA SER A 476 -6.31 6.39 46.28
C SER A 476 -5.10 6.96 45.56
N ASP A 477 -5.28 7.43 44.33
CA ASP A 477 -4.24 8.17 43.59
C ASP A 477 -4.47 9.67 43.76
N SER A 478 -3.46 10.41 44.20
CA SER A 478 -3.54 11.86 44.39
C SER A 478 -3.59 12.63 43.07
N TYR A 479 -3.22 12.01 41.95
CA TYR A 479 -3.11 12.68 40.64
C TYR A 479 -3.91 11.99 39.52
N ASP A 480 -4.70 10.97 39.84
CA ASP A 480 -5.51 10.18 38.90
C ASP A 480 -4.74 9.54 37.72
N ILE A 481 -3.40 9.57 37.73
CA ILE A 481 -2.56 9.01 36.66
C ILE A 481 -2.79 7.50 36.56
N THR A 482 -2.93 6.82 37.69
CA THR A 482 -3.25 5.39 37.76
C THR A 482 -4.60 5.11 37.11
N THR A 483 -5.61 5.96 37.37
CA THR A 483 -6.94 5.83 36.75
C THR A 483 -6.86 5.99 35.22
N ASP A 484 -6.11 6.98 34.73
CA ASP A 484 -5.90 7.19 33.30
C ASP A 484 -5.22 5.98 32.65
N ARG A 485 -4.20 5.40 33.30
CA ARG A 485 -3.48 4.21 32.80
C ARG A 485 -4.33 2.93 32.84
N ILE A 486 -5.13 2.76 33.90
CA ILE A 486 -6.12 1.67 33.98
C ILE A 486 -7.12 1.77 32.83
N ALA A 487 -7.61 2.98 32.54
CA ALA A 487 -8.51 3.21 31.42
C ALA A 487 -7.87 2.79 30.08
N GLU A 488 -6.61 3.15 29.83
CA GLU A 488 -5.90 2.72 28.63
C GLU A 488 -5.77 1.19 28.51
N LEU A 489 -5.48 0.50 29.62
CA LEU A 489 -5.41 -0.97 29.65
C LEU A 489 -6.77 -1.61 29.39
N LEU A 490 -7.84 -1.09 29.99
CA LEU A 490 -9.21 -1.58 29.78
C LEU A 490 -9.68 -1.40 28.32
N ILE A 491 -9.34 -0.26 27.70
CA ILE A 491 -9.59 -0.01 26.27
C ILE A 491 -8.83 -1.04 25.43
N ALA A 492 -7.54 -1.25 25.70
CA ALA A 492 -6.71 -2.21 24.97
C ALA A 492 -7.20 -3.67 25.14
N ALA A 493 -7.74 -4.01 26.31
CA ALA A 493 -8.35 -5.31 26.56
C ALA A 493 -9.70 -5.51 25.85
N SER A 494 -10.28 -4.46 25.24
CA SER A 494 -11.62 -4.48 24.65
C SER A 494 -12.67 -5.04 25.62
N THR A 495 -12.60 -4.63 26.88
CA THR A 495 -13.52 -5.13 27.92
C THR A 495 -14.92 -4.58 27.66
N GLU A 496 -15.90 -5.45 27.42
CA GLU A 496 -17.28 -5.02 27.30
C GLU A 496 -17.81 -4.51 28.67
N PRO A 497 -18.62 -3.44 28.68
CA PRO A 497 -19.17 -2.86 29.91
C PRO A 497 -20.34 -3.67 30.50
N SER A 498 -20.32 -5.00 30.41
CA SER A 498 -21.48 -5.86 30.67
C SER A 498 -21.88 -5.98 32.15
N ASP A 499 -21.02 -5.59 33.09
CA ASP A 499 -21.31 -5.61 34.53
C ASP A 499 -21.44 -4.20 35.10
N ILE A 500 -22.55 -3.92 35.79
CA ILE A 500 -22.91 -2.61 36.35
C ILE A 500 -21.92 -2.19 37.45
N ASP A 501 -21.42 -3.16 38.21
CA ASP A 501 -20.43 -2.94 39.29
C ASP A 501 -19.00 -3.28 38.86
N GLY A 502 -18.80 -3.54 37.57
CA GLY A 502 -17.52 -3.94 37.00
C GLY A 502 -16.43 -2.84 37.04
N PRO A 503 -15.19 -3.20 36.68
CA PRO A 503 -14.06 -2.27 36.68
C PRO A 503 -14.23 -1.11 35.69
N VAL A 504 -14.96 -1.32 34.57
CA VAL A 504 -15.20 -0.29 33.56
C VAL A 504 -16.08 0.84 34.11
N PRO A 505 -17.31 0.59 34.65
CA PRO A 505 -18.09 1.64 35.30
C PRO A 505 -17.33 2.38 36.41
N GLN A 506 -16.62 1.65 37.28
CA GLN A 506 -15.84 2.27 38.37
C GLN A 506 -14.76 3.23 37.84
N THR A 507 -14.03 2.82 36.79
CA THR A 507 -13.02 3.65 36.14
C THR A 507 -13.67 4.86 35.47
N CYS A 508 -14.79 4.68 34.76
CA CYS A 508 -15.54 5.77 34.15
C CYS A 508 -16.02 6.80 35.18
N HIS A 509 -16.52 6.34 36.33
CA HIS A 509 -16.94 7.22 37.42
C HIS A 509 -15.77 8.03 38.00
N ARG A 510 -14.59 7.42 38.18
CA ARG A 510 -13.40 8.13 38.66
C ARG A 510 -12.89 9.16 37.67
N LEU A 511 -12.75 8.78 36.40
CA LEU A 511 -12.39 9.71 35.33
C LEU A 511 -13.37 10.89 35.29
N TRP A 512 -14.68 10.62 35.37
CA TRP A 512 -15.69 11.67 35.39
C TRP A 512 -15.59 12.59 36.60
N SER A 513 -15.41 12.04 37.80
CA SER A 513 -15.22 12.84 39.01
C SER A 513 -13.97 13.70 38.92
N SER A 514 -12.87 13.15 38.39
CA SER A 514 -11.61 13.90 38.22
C SER A 514 -11.71 15.04 37.21
N LEU A 515 -12.59 14.93 36.21
CA LEU A 515 -12.85 15.99 35.24
C LEU A 515 -13.49 17.22 35.92
N ALA A 516 -14.31 17.02 36.96
CA ALA A 516 -15.03 18.09 37.65
C ALA A 516 -14.10 19.15 38.23
N ASP A 517 -12.94 18.72 38.73
CA ASP A 517 -11.94 19.55 39.40
C ASP A 517 -10.78 19.97 38.47
N CYS A 518 -10.75 19.46 37.23
CA CYS A 518 -9.69 19.74 36.28
C CYS A 518 -9.93 21.07 35.53
N SER A 519 -8.91 21.93 35.51
CA SER A 519 -8.90 23.18 34.74
C SER A 519 -8.09 23.11 33.45
N CYS A 520 -7.25 22.07 33.28
CA CYS A 520 -6.40 21.91 32.11
C CYS A 520 -7.20 21.34 30.93
N GLU A 521 -7.32 22.11 29.85
CA GLU A 521 -8.07 21.71 28.65
C GLU A 521 -7.54 20.43 28.01
N GLN A 522 -6.21 20.25 27.94
CA GLN A 522 -5.59 19.06 27.35
C GLN A 522 -5.93 17.79 28.13
N VAL A 523 -5.91 17.87 29.47
CA VAL A 523 -6.30 16.75 30.34
C VAL A 523 -7.79 16.45 30.21
N ILE A 524 -8.63 17.48 30.13
CA ILE A 524 -10.07 17.31 29.90
C ILE A 524 -10.32 16.58 28.58
N ARG A 525 -9.71 17.05 27.49
CA ARG A 525 -9.83 16.43 26.16
C ARG A 525 -9.40 14.97 26.18
N TYR A 526 -8.21 14.69 26.71
CA TYR A 526 -7.68 13.32 26.82
C TYR A 526 -8.59 12.40 27.64
N ARG A 527 -9.09 12.83 28.81
CA ARG A 527 -10.00 12.02 29.63
C ARG A 527 -11.38 11.83 29.01
N LEU A 528 -11.89 12.83 28.29
CA LEU A 528 -13.12 12.68 27.50
C LEU A 528 -12.94 11.67 26.36
N GLU A 529 -11.78 11.65 25.70
CA GLU A 529 -11.43 10.63 24.72
C GLU A 529 -11.34 9.23 25.34
N LEU A 530 -10.71 9.10 26.51
CA LEU A 530 -10.66 7.83 27.24
C LEU A 530 -12.08 7.35 27.60
N LEU A 531 -12.93 8.23 28.11
CA LEU A 531 -14.34 7.91 28.43
C LEU A 531 -15.14 7.51 27.17
N ALA A 532 -14.94 8.20 26.06
CA ALA A 532 -15.58 7.89 24.79
C ALA A 532 -15.21 6.48 24.30
N LYS A 533 -13.93 6.11 24.43
CA LYS A 533 -13.39 4.79 24.05
C LYS A 533 -13.79 3.68 25.03
N LEU A 534 -13.82 3.96 26.33
CA LEU A 534 -14.21 2.99 27.37
C LEU A 534 -15.71 2.69 27.36
N ASN A 535 -16.54 3.73 27.42
CA ASN A 535 -17.99 3.61 27.53
C ASN A 535 -18.69 4.84 26.95
N ARG A 536 -18.85 4.83 25.62
CA ARG A 536 -19.54 5.87 24.85
C ARG A 536 -20.92 6.22 25.42
N ARG A 537 -21.69 5.23 25.88
CA ARG A 537 -23.04 5.43 26.43
C ARG A 537 -22.99 6.22 27.74
N PHE A 538 -22.07 5.85 28.65
CA PHE A 538 -21.88 6.58 29.92
C PHE A 538 -21.54 8.06 29.67
N LEU A 539 -20.60 8.33 28.76
CA LEU A 539 -20.19 9.70 28.44
C LEU A 539 -21.37 10.52 27.88
N VAL A 540 -22.10 9.97 26.91
CA VAL A 540 -23.27 10.63 26.31
C VAL A 540 -24.36 10.91 27.36
N GLN A 541 -24.64 9.97 28.27
CA GLN A 541 -25.61 10.18 29.34
C GLN A 541 -25.19 11.32 30.27
N LYS A 542 -23.94 11.34 30.71
CA LYS A 542 -23.42 12.38 31.60
C LYS A 542 -23.37 13.76 30.96
N LEU A 543 -22.90 13.87 29.72
CA LEU A 543 -22.89 15.12 28.97
C LEU A 543 -24.32 15.61 28.67
N SER A 544 -25.26 14.70 28.40
CA SER A 544 -26.67 15.05 28.19
C SER A 544 -27.33 15.58 29.47
N ALA A 545 -27.05 14.97 30.62
CA ALA A 545 -27.53 15.45 31.93
C ALA A 545 -26.97 16.85 32.24
N MET A 546 -25.65 17.05 32.08
CA MET A 546 -25.04 18.39 32.25
C MET A 546 -25.66 19.45 31.35
N ARG A 547 -25.97 19.10 30.09
CA ARG A 547 -26.63 19.99 29.14
C ARG A 547 -28.05 20.35 29.59
N GLN A 548 -28.82 19.38 30.07
CA GLN A 548 -30.18 19.58 30.59
C GLN A 548 -30.18 20.47 31.84
N ASP A 549 -29.21 20.25 32.72
CA ASP A 549 -29.03 21.01 33.97
C ASP A 549 -28.41 22.40 33.76
N ARG A 550 -28.03 22.74 32.52
CA ARG A 550 -27.34 23.99 32.14
C ARG A 550 -26.05 24.20 32.93
N ASP A 551 -25.31 23.14 33.20
CA ASP A 551 -24.03 23.19 33.89
C ASP A 551 -23.01 23.99 33.05
N ASP A 552 -22.43 25.05 33.62
CA ASP A 552 -21.45 25.91 32.95
C ASP A 552 -20.19 25.14 32.52
N ARG A 553 -19.89 24.01 33.17
CA ARG A 553 -18.81 23.11 32.76
C ARG A 553 -19.06 22.50 31.38
N PHE A 554 -20.31 22.23 31.01
CA PHE A 554 -20.62 21.71 29.66
C PHE A 554 -20.22 22.71 28.57
N ARG A 555 -20.51 23.99 28.77
CA ARG A 555 -20.07 25.06 27.85
C ARG A 555 -18.56 25.17 27.79
N ARG A 556 -17.89 25.07 28.94
CA ARG A 556 -16.43 25.12 29.04
C ARG A 556 -15.75 23.94 28.34
N TRP A 557 -16.33 22.74 28.46
CA TRP A 557 -15.77 21.52 27.87
C TRP A 557 -16.13 21.34 26.41
N LEU A 558 -17.15 22.05 25.90
CA LEU A 558 -17.63 21.92 24.52
C LEU A 558 -16.51 21.87 23.47
N PRO A 559 -15.46 22.73 23.50
CA PRO A 559 -14.35 22.66 22.54
C PRO A 559 -13.47 21.40 22.64
N SER A 560 -13.53 20.70 23.76
CA SER A 560 -12.74 19.50 24.06
C SER A 560 -13.52 18.19 23.91
N ILE A 561 -14.84 18.25 23.63
CA ILE A 561 -15.64 17.05 23.40
C ILE A 561 -15.32 16.50 22.00
N PRO A 562 -14.98 15.22 21.84
CA PRO A 562 -14.75 14.63 20.52
C PRO A 562 -15.93 14.80 19.57
N THR A 563 -15.69 15.16 18.31
CA THR A 563 -16.72 15.51 17.32
C THR A 563 -17.76 14.41 17.13
N HIS A 564 -17.32 13.16 17.04
CA HIS A 564 -18.19 11.98 16.92
C HIS A 564 -19.10 11.73 18.14
N ILE A 565 -18.82 12.35 19.31
CA ILE A 565 -19.71 12.34 20.48
C ILE A 565 -20.77 13.44 20.35
N LEU A 566 -20.37 14.63 19.89
CA LEU A 566 -21.29 15.74 19.60
C LEU A 566 -22.31 15.36 18.53
N GLU A 567 -21.91 14.55 17.54
CA GLU A 567 -22.79 13.97 16.52
C GLU A 567 -23.90 13.10 17.10
N ILE A 568 -23.58 12.15 17.98
CA ILE A 568 -24.58 11.30 18.65
C ILE A 568 -25.54 12.13 19.47
N MET A 569 -25.01 13.16 20.15
CA MET A 569 -25.80 14.05 20.99
C MET A 569 -26.69 14.98 20.17
N GLY A 570 -26.59 14.97 18.83
CA GLY A 570 -27.33 15.87 17.94
C GLY A 570 -26.93 17.34 18.10
N VAL A 571 -25.66 17.62 18.44
CA VAL A 571 -25.13 18.97 18.76
C VAL A 571 -24.39 19.60 17.57
N VAL A 572 -24.21 18.87 16.47
CA VAL A 572 -23.38 19.23 15.29
C VAL A 572 -23.64 20.64 14.75
N CYS A 573 -24.88 21.13 14.82
CA CYS A 573 -25.24 22.49 14.39
C CYS A 573 -24.85 23.62 15.37
N THR A 574 -23.84 23.50 16.24
CA THR A 574 -23.50 24.63 17.15
C THR A 574 -22.03 25.05 17.16
N GLN A 575 -21.06 24.16 16.97
CA GLN A 575 -19.65 24.59 16.93
C GLN A 575 -19.30 25.36 15.66
N ASP A 576 -19.68 24.84 14.49
CA ASP A 576 -19.53 25.53 13.21
C ASP A 576 -20.42 26.78 13.14
N LEU A 577 -21.60 26.72 13.77
CA LEU A 577 -22.60 27.78 13.81
C LEU A 577 -22.21 28.94 14.74
N MET A 578 -21.48 28.70 15.84
CA MET A 578 -20.95 29.78 16.69
C MET A 578 -19.77 30.51 16.03
N HIS A 579 -18.89 29.77 15.34
CA HIS A 579 -17.75 30.38 14.65
C HIS A 579 -18.20 31.17 13.41
N ARG A 580 -19.19 30.65 12.68
CA ARG A 580 -19.78 31.31 11.48
C ARG A 580 -20.80 32.40 11.82
N ASN A 581 -21.55 32.32 12.94
CA ASN A 581 -22.45 33.41 13.37
C ASN A 581 -21.69 34.71 13.72
N ALA A 582 -20.45 34.60 14.20
CA ALA A 582 -19.59 35.76 14.43
C ALA A 582 -19.18 36.44 13.11
N GLN A 583 -18.94 35.65 12.04
CA GLN A 583 -18.68 36.15 10.69
C GLN A 583 -19.97 36.64 9.99
N HIS A 584 -21.12 36.04 10.29
CA HIS A 584 -22.43 36.33 9.70
C HIS A 584 -23.02 37.69 10.09
N ARG A 585 -22.82 38.14 11.35
CA ARG A 585 -23.22 39.50 11.76
C ARG A 585 -22.49 40.60 10.98
N SER A 586 -21.35 40.28 10.37
CA SER A 586 -20.63 41.20 9.49
C SER A 586 -21.18 41.25 8.07
N LEU A 587 -21.86 40.19 7.61
CA LEU A 587 -22.33 40.01 6.22
C LEU A 587 -23.77 40.50 6.03
N VAL A 588 -24.65 40.29 7.01
CA VAL A 588 -26.03 40.81 6.98
C VAL A 588 -26.05 42.35 7.00
N ASN A 589 -25.11 42.97 7.72
CA ASN A 589 -24.93 44.43 7.73
C ASN A 589 -24.43 45.00 6.38
N VAL A 590 -23.89 44.17 5.49
CA VAL A 590 -23.44 44.57 4.15
C VAL A 590 -24.57 44.44 3.14
N VAL A 591 -25.40 43.40 3.24
CA VAL A 591 -26.54 43.17 2.32
C VAL A 591 -27.70 44.15 2.57
N ASP A 592 -27.97 44.51 3.83
CA ASP A 592 -28.99 45.53 4.13
C ASP A 592 -28.57 46.96 3.70
N ALA A 593 -27.29 47.17 3.43
CA ALA A 593 -26.74 48.47 3.00
C ALA A 593 -26.77 48.68 1.47
N ASP A 594 -27.00 47.62 0.67
CA ASP A 594 -26.78 47.62 -0.80
C ASP A 594 -28.04 47.25 -1.62
N ASN A 595 -29.24 47.53 -1.10
CA ASN A 595 -30.51 47.24 -1.79
C ASN A 595 -30.83 48.15 -3.02
N ASP A 596 -29.89 48.96 -3.51
CA ASP A 596 -30.09 49.88 -4.64
C ASP A 596 -29.23 49.57 -5.89
N ALA A 597 -28.54 48.42 -5.97
CA ALA A 597 -27.72 48.06 -7.13
C ALA A 597 -28.33 46.91 -7.98
N ASP A 598 -28.46 47.15 -9.30
CA ASP A 598 -28.96 46.21 -10.33
C ASP A 598 -28.05 44.97 -10.59
N ASP A 599 -27.02 44.77 -9.78
CA ASP A 599 -26.08 43.65 -9.93
C ASP A 599 -26.55 42.43 -9.10
N LEU A 600 -26.70 41.29 -9.77
CA LEU A 600 -26.98 40.01 -9.12
C LEU A 600 -25.87 39.66 -8.12
N PRO A 601 -26.20 39.21 -6.89
CA PRO A 601 -25.19 38.75 -5.94
C PRO A 601 -24.34 37.63 -6.54
N ASP A 602 -23.05 37.59 -6.18
CA ASP A 602 -22.15 36.56 -6.68
C ASP A 602 -22.62 35.15 -6.29
N CYS A 603 -22.16 34.14 -7.04
CA CYS A 603 -22.64 32.77 -6.87
C CYS A 603 -22.36 32.18 -5.47
N GLN A 604 -21.35 32.68 -4.76
CA GLN A 604 -21.05 32.28 -3.39
C GLN A 604 -22.11 32.83 -2.43
N THR A 605 -22.53 34.07 -2.64
CA THR A 605 -23.60 34.74 -1.89
C THR A 605 -24.95 34.10 -2.18
N LEU A 606 -25.24 33.74 -3.43
CA LEU A 606 -26.44 32.98 -3.81
C LEU A 606 -26.46 31.56 -3.21
N SER A 607 -25.33 30.85 -3.21
CA SER A 607 -25.22 29.53 -2.58
C SER A 607 -25.48 29.60 -1.08
N ASN A 608 -24.92 30.62 -0.41
CA ASN A 608 -25.12 30.85 1.01
C ASN A 608 -26.56 31.27 1.33
N LEU A 609 -27.19 32.10 0.49
CA LEU A 609 -28.59 32.52 0.63
C LEU A 609 -29.57 31.34 0.48
N VAL A 610 -29.35 30.48 -0.52
CA VAL A 610 -30.15 29.26 -0.72
C VAL A 610 -29.99 28.31 0.46
N HIS A 611 -28.78 28.18 1.01
CA HIS A 611 -28.52 27.30 2.15
C HIS A 611 -29.16 27.81 3.45
N VAL A 612 -29.18 29.14 3.65
CA VAL A 612 -29.80 29.81 4.81
C VAL A 612 -31.33 29.79 4.71
N ALA A 613 -31.91 30.09 3.55
CA ALA A 613 -33.37 30.03 3.34
C ALA A 613 -33.93 28.62 3.56
N PHE A 614 -33.15 27.58 3.24
CA PHE A 614 -33.49 26.19 3.54
C PHE A 614 -33.44 25.85 5.04
N CYS A 615 -32.56 26.50 5.82
CA CYS A 615 -32.40 26.24 7.25
C CYS A 615 -33.45 26.98 8.12
N ASP A 616 -34.01 28.07 7.62
CA ASP A 616 -34.97 28.92 8.36
C ASP A 616 -36.44 28.46 8.20
N ARG A 617 -36.71 27.42 7.39
CA ARG A 617 -38.05 26.89 7.07
C ARG A 617 -39.04 27.92 6.50
N ASP A 618 -38.57 29.00 5.87
CA ASP A 618 -39.44 30.00 5.24
C ASP A 618 -39.70 29.65 3.77
N HIS A 619 -40.61 28.71 3.56
CA HIS A 619 -40.87 28.05 2.26
C HIS A 619 -41.27 29.01 1.12
N ARG A 620 -41.91 30.15 1.43
CA ARG A 620 -42.34 31.13 0.40
C ARG A 620 -41.16 31.88 -0.23
N ARG A 621 -40.11 32.13 0.53
CA ARG A 621 -38.89 32.80 0.04
C ARG A 621 -38.12 31.92 -0.93
N LEU A 622 -38.16 30.60 -0.74
CA LEU A 622 -37.51 29.62 -1.61
C LEU A 622 -38.21 29.50 -2.96
N ASP A 623 -39.54 29.47 -2.97
CA ASP A 623 -40.33 29.40 -4.21
C ASP A 623 -40.15 30.64 -5.08
N ASP A 624 -40.16 31.84 -4.48
CA ASP A 624 -39.95 33.10 -5.20
C ASP A 624 -38.52 33.21 -5.78
N LEU A 625 -37.52 32.76 -5.02
CA LEU A 625 -36.12 32.76 -5.47
C LEU A 625 -35.88 31.75 -6.61
N TRP A 626 -36.50 30.56 -6.52
CA TRP A 626 -36.39 29.52 -7.54
C TRP A 626 -37.13 29.90 -8.83
N CYS A 627 -38.31 30.49 -8.74
CA CYS A 627 -39.04 31.01 -9.90
C CYS A 627 -38.25 32.12 -10.62
N GLN A 628 -37.54 32.96 -9.87
CA GLN A 628 -36.68 34.00 -10.44
C GLN A 628 -35.39 33.44 -11.09
N LEU A 629 -34.82 32.37 -10.54
CA LEU A 629 -33.63 31.70 -11.12
C LEU A 629 -33.98 30.89 -12.38
N LEU A 630 -35.09 30.14 -12.35
CA LEU A 630 -35.56 29.33 -13.49
C LEU A 630 -36.06 30.18 -14.66
N SER A 631 -36.69 31.33 -14.37
CA SER A 631 -37.14 32.27 -15.42
C SER A 631 -35.99 33.01 -16.12
N LYS A 632 -34.79 33.04 -15.52
CA LYS A 632 -33.68 33.86 -16.04
C LYS A 632 -32.59 33.13 -16.83
N SER A 633 -32.41 31.79 -16.81
CA SER A 633 -31.56 31.12 -17.83
C SER A 633 -31.50 29.58 -17.79
N GLN A 634 -32.27 28.89 -18.65
CA GLN A 634 -32.12 27.44 -18.88
C GLN A 634 -30.85 27.04 -19.67
N ALA A 635 -30.28 27.93 -20.49
CA ALA A 635 -29.17 27.59 -21.39
C ALA A 635 -27.77 27.98 -20.87
N GLN A 636 -27.67 28.96 -19.97
CA GLN A 636 -26.36 29.47 -19.50
C GLN A 636 -25.82 28.69 -18.31
N ILE A 637 -26.69 28.21 -17.41
CA ILE A 637 -26.27 27.45 -16.22
C ILE A 637 -25.59 26.13 -16.60
N GLY A 638 -26.16 25.38 -17.56
CA GLY A 638 -25.62 24.07 -17.96
C GLY A 638 -24.27 24.13 -18.70
N ASN A 639 -23.97 25.24 -19.38
CA ASN A 639 -22.70 25.46 -20.08
C ASN A 639 -21.65 26.14 -19.19
N HIS A 640 -22.07 26.98 -18.24
CA HIS A 640 -21.18 27.67 -17.31
C HIS A 640 -20.73 26.76 -16.16
N LEU A 641 -21.59 25.86 -15.67
CA LEU A 641 -21.21 24.85 -14.67
C LEU A 641 -20.23 23.82 -15.24
N ARG A 642 -20.41 23.41 -16.51
CA ARG A 642 -19.50 22.49 -17.22
C ARG A 642 -18.09 23.07 -17.44
N SER A 643 -17.97 24.39 -17.65
CA SER A 643 -16.68 25.01 -17.98
C SER A 643 -15.89 25.53 -16.77
N LYS A 644 -16.55 25.77 -15.63
CA LYS A 644 -15.93 26.51 -14.51
C LYS A 644 -15.87 25.79 -13.17
N TYR A 645 -16.68 24.76 -12.93
CA TYR A 645 -16.73 24.11 -11.60
C TYR A 645 -16.55 22.60 -11.67
N ARG A 646 -15.35 22.13 -11.30
CA ARG A 646 -15.20 20.81 -10.65
C ARG A 646 -15.79 20.93 -9.25
N LEU A 647 -17.11 20.79 -9.11
CA LEU A 647 -17.75 20.67 -7.80
C LEU A 647 -17.24 19.40 -7.11
N ALA A 648 -16.88 19.47 -5.83
CA ALA A 648 -16.55 18.28 -5.03
C ALA A 648 -17.71 17.26 -5.10
N ALA A 649 -17.39 15.96 -5.14
CA ALA A 649 -18.36 14.89 -5.34
C ALA A 649 -19.54 14.97 -4.34
N ASP A 650 -19.23 15.30 -3.08
CA ASP A 650 -20.18 15.34 -1.97
C ASP A 650 -21.30 16.38 -2.15
N VAL A 651 -20.99 17.54 -2.73
CA VAL A 651 -21.98 18.60 -2.98
C VAL A 651 -22.90 18.22 -4.14
N ARG A 652 -22.36 17.53 -5.15
CA ARG A 652 -23.16 17.01 -6.28
C ARG A 652 -24.11 15.91 -5.82
N SER A 653 -23.62 14.94 -5.05
CA SER A 653 -24.45 13.85 -4.52
C SER A 653 -25.51 14.34 -3.53
N ALA A 654 -25.24 15.39 -2.73
CA ALA A 654 -26.25 15.98 -1.84
C ALA A 654 -27.39 16.69 -2.60
N ILE A 655 -27.08 17.38 -3.70
CA ILE A 655 -28.08 18.05 -4.55
C ILE A 655 -28.95 17.00 -5.28
N VAL A 656 -28.32 15.97 -5.83
CA VAL A 656 -29.02 14.85 -6.50
C VAL A 656 -29.91 14.09 -5.50
N PHE A 657 -29.40 13.81 -4.29
CA PHE A 657 -30.16 13.17 -3.22
C PHE A 657 -31.44 13.94 -2.85
N GLN A 658 -31.33 15.26 -2.64
CA GLN A 658 -32.49 16.07 -2.27
C GLN A 658 -33.49 16.24 -3.41
N LEU A 659 -33.03 16.30 -4.67
CA LEU A 659 -33.91 16.31 -5.85
C LEU A 659 -34.69 15.00 -6.01
N ILE A 660 -34.03 13.84 -5.84
CA ILE A 660 -34.68 12.53 -5.93
C ILE A 660 -35.65 12.32 -4.76
N HIS A 661 -35.28 12.76 -3.55
CA HIS A 661 -36.16 12.71 -2.38
C HIS A 661 -37.40 13.61 -2.57
N PHE A 662 -37.22 14.82 -3.11
CA PHE A 662 -38.31 15.74 -3.42
C PHE A 662 -39.30 15.13 -4.42
N VAL A 663 -38.81 14.62 -5.55
CA VAL A 663 -39.63 13.93 -6.58
C VAL A 663 -40.33 12.70 -6.01
N SER A 664 -39.65 11.93 -5.15
CA SER A 664 -40.23 10.74 -4.49
C SER A 664 -41.32 11.09 -3.47
N SER A 665 -41.27 12.28 -2.87
CA SER A 665 -42.23 12.73 -1.86
C SER A 665 -43.51 13.36 -2.43
N GLU A 666 -43.43 13.99 -3.62
CA GLU A 666 -44.59 14.58 -4.29
C GLU A 666 -45.36 13.58 -5.19
N THR A 667 -44.65 12.62 -5.80
CA THR A 667 -45.26 11.60 -6.67
C THR A 667 -46.29 10.71 -5.98
N THR A 668 -46.24 10.58 -4.65
CA THR A 668 -47.21 9.76 -3.92
C THR A 668 -48.61 10.35 -3.82
N ASN A 669 -48.82 11.64 -4.13
CA ASN A 669 -50.12 12.29 -3.87
C ASN A 669 -50.84 12.92 -5.09
N THR A 670 -50.19 13.17 -6.23
CA THR A 670 -50.89 13.65 -7.45
C THR A 670 -50.16 13.23 -8.73
N VAL A 671 -50.73 12.30 -9.50
CA VAL A 671 -50.12 11.71 -10.72
C VAL A 671 -50.33 12.56 -11.99
N ASP A 672 -50.94 13.74 -11.89
CA ASP A 672 -51.47 14.47 -13.07
C ASP A 672 -50.76 15.77 -13.47
N SER A 673 -49.57 16.10 -12.93
CA SER A 673 -48.85 17.31 -13.39
C SER A 673 -47.69 16.99 -14.34
N ASP A 674 -47.71 17.64 -15.51
CA ASP A 674 -46.57 17.73 -16.45
C ASP A 674 -45.27 18.19 -15.75
N ASP A 675 -45.39 18.87 -14.60
CA ASP A 675 -44.28 19.33 -13.76
C ASP A 675 -43.52 18.19 -13.08
N THR A 676 -44.21 17.12 -12.66
CA THR A 676 -43.57 15.93 -12.06
C THR A 676 -42.73 15.18 -13.11
N LEU A 677 -43.21 15.17 -14.35
CA LEU A 677 -42.50 14.59 -15.49
C LEU A 677 -41.27 15.43 -15.87
N LEU A 678 -41.41 16.76 -15.92
CA LEU A 678 -40.30 17.69 -16.16
C LEU A 678 -39.22 17.62 -15.08
N MET A 679 -39.60 17.51 -13.80
CA MET A 679 -38.68 17.34 -12.68
C MET A 679 -37.98 15.97 -12.70
N THR A 680 -38.68 14.90 -13.09
CA THR A 680 -38.07 13.56 -13.24
C THR A 680 -37.07 13.54 -14.42
N ILE A 681 -37.41 14.19 -15.54
CA ILE A 681 -36.51 14.34 -16.70
C ILE A 681 -35.30 15.22 -16.36
N ALA A 682 -35.49 16.31 -15.60
CA ALA A 682 -34.42 17.19 -15.16
C ALA A 682 -33.48 16.50 -14.17
N ALA A 683 -34.03 15.80 -13.16
CA ALA A 683 -33.26 15.01 -12.19
C ALA A 683 -32.48 13.88 -12.87
N SER A 684 -33.08 13.20 -13.85
CA SER A 684 -32.41 12.13 -14.59
C SER A 684 -31.31 12.65 -15.52
N ARG A 685 -31.50 13.83 -16.15
CA ARG A 685 -30.43 14.51 -16.90
C ARG A 685 -29.31 15.04 -16.00
N PHE A 686 -29.62 15.37 -14.75
CA PHE A 686 -28.61 15.72 -13.74
C PHE A 686 -27.86 14.48 -13.24
N ALA A 687 -28.55 13.34 -13.08
CA ALA A 687 -27.95 12.06 -12.73
C ALA A 687 -27.06 11.51 -13.86
N MET A 688 -27.28 11.88 -15.12
CA MET A 688 -26.33 11.62 -16.23
C MET A 688 -25.00 12.40 -16.13
N LEU A 689 -24.84 13.31 -15.15
CA LEU A 689 -23.58 14.00 -14.85
C LEU A 689 -22.85 13.40 -13.63
N ALA A 690 -23.36 12.29 -13.10
CA ALA A 690 -22.79 11.54 -11.98
C ALA A 690 -21.47 10.84 -12.37
N SER A 691 -20.56 10.70 -11.41
CA SER A 691 -19.23 10.10 -11.66
C SER A 691 -18.72 9.23 -10.51
N CYS A 692 -19.56 8.83 -9.54
CA CYS A 692 -19.12 8.03 -8.38
C CYS A 692 -20.11 6.91 -8.00
N GLU A 693 -19.64 5.93 -7.23
CA GLU A 693 -20.42 4.75 -6.80
C GLU A 693 -21.65 5.10 -5.93
N THR A 694 -21.61 6.17 -5.14
CA THR A 694 -22.75 6.62 -4.32
C THR A 694 -23.94 7.01 -5.21
N ASP A 695 -23.67 7.52 -6.41
CA ASP A 695 -24.69 7.90 -7.38
C ASP A 695 -25.38 6.67 -8.01
N ALA A 696 -24.75 5.49 -7.96
CA ALA A 696 -25.27 4.24 -8.50
C ALA A 696 -26.50 3.72 -7.75
N ILE A 697 -26.49 3.84 -6.42
CA ILE A 697 -27.62 3.44 -5.57
C ILE A 697 -28.86 4.24 -5.97
N TYR A 698 -28.70 5.55 -6.16
CA TYR A 698 -29.78 6.45 -6.54
C TYR A 698 -30.27 6.24 -7.96
N LEU A 699 -29.35 6.03 -8.91
CA LEU A 699 -29.70 5.65 -10.28
C LEU A 699 -30.50 4.35 -10.32
N ARG A 700 -30.14 3.35 -9.49
CA ARG A 700 -30.88 2.09 -9.35
C ARG A 700 -32.29 2.32 -8.82
N GLU A 701 -32.45 3.08 -7.74
CA GLU A 701 -33.77 3.39 -7.19
C GLU A 701 -34.65 4.18 -8.16
N SER A 702 -34.07 5.13 -8.91
CA SER A 702 -34.78 5.87 -9.96
C SER A 702 -35.21 4.97 -11.12
N LEU A 703 -34.35 4.03 -11.52
CA LEU A 703 -34.68 3.03 -12.53
C LEU A 703 -35.82 2.12 -12.08
N GLU A 704 -35.76 1.59 -10.86
CA GLU A 704 -36.80 0.73 -10.29
C GLU A 704 -38.15 1.44 -10.21
N LYS A 705 -38.15 2.70 -9.76
CA LYS A 705 -39.36 3.55 -9.73
C LYS A 705 -39.90 3.79 -11.15
N ALA A 706 -39.05 4.20 -12.09
CA ALA A 706 -39.46 4.44 -13.47
C ALA A 706 -40.03 3.17 -14.14
N ALA A 707 -39.41 2.02 -13.90
CA ALA A 707 -39.87 0.74 -14.42
C ALA A 707 -41.18 0.26 -13.75
N SER A 708 -41.38 0.55 -12.46
CA SER A 708 -42.65 0.28 -11.76
C SER A 708 -43.80 1.11 -12.34
N VAL A 709 -43.55 2.38 -12.70
CA VAL A 709 -44.54 3.24 -13.36
C VAL A 709 -44.93 2.66 -14.72
N ILE A 710 -43.97 2.24 -15.55
CA ILE A 710 -44.26 1.59 -16.84
C ILE A 710 -45.12 0.33 -16.65
N ALA A 711 -44.83 -0.48 -15.64
CA ALA A 711 -45.57 -1.71 -15.37
C ALA A 711 -47.02 -1.48 -14.90
N THR A 712 -47.31 -0.31 -14.32
CA THR A 712 -48.66 0.05 -13.83
C THR A 712 -49.53 0.79 -14.86
N VAL A 713 -48.93 1.33 -15.93
CA VAL A 713 -49.65 2.06 -16.99
C VAL A 713 -50.23 1.07 -17.99
N ASP A 714 -51.34 0.42 -17.61
CA ASP A 714 -52.09 -0.51 -18.46
C ASP A 714 -53.20 0.18 -19.28
N ARG A 715 -53.26 1.52 -19.26
CA ARG A 715 -54.31 2.30 -19.94
C ARG A 715 -53.92 2.64 -21.40
N PRO A 716 -54.76 2.32 -22.40
CA PRO A 716 -54.51 2.59 -23.83
C PRO A 716 -54.38 4.07 -24.26
N GLY A 717 -54.44 5.02 -23.31
CA GLY A 717 -54.58 6.45 -23.61
C GLY A 717 -53.28 7.24 -23.72
N SER A 718 -52.12 6.72 -23.29
CA SER A 718 -50.90 7.53 -23.18
C SER A 718 -49.69 6.91 -23.90
N VAL A 719 -49.88 6.59 -25.18
CA VAL A 719 -48.80 6.14 -26.09
C VAL A 719 -47.57 7.06 -26.03
N ARG A 720 -47.78 8.37 -25.86
CA ARG A 720 -46.70 9.36 -25.68
C ARG A 720 -45.96 9.21 -24.35
N PHE A 721 -46.66 8.88 -23.28
CA PHE A 721 -46.10 8.72 -21.93
C PHE A 721 -45.29 7.43 -21.82
N VAL A 722 -45.80 6.33 -22.37
CA VAL A 722 -45.07 5.04 -22.44
C VAL A 722 -43.80 5.20 -23.28
N ALA A 723 -43.84 5.94 -24.40
CA ALA A 723 -42.66 6.22 -25.20
C ALA A 723 -41.61 7.06 -24.45
N LEU A 724 -42.03 8.10 -23.73
CA LEU A 724 -41.14 8.95 -22.93
C LEU A 724 -40.47 8.19 -21.78
N TYR A 725 -41.24 7.38 -21.05
CA TYR A 725 -40.70 6.55 -19.97
C TYR A 725 -39.77 5.46 -20.49
N LYS A 726 -40.03 4.89 -21.67
CA LYS A 726 -39.12 3.94 -22.30
C LYS A 726 -37.76 4.61 -22.60
N THR A 727 -37.77 5.80 -23.20
CA THR A 727 -36.54 6.59 -23.45
C THR A 727 -35.80 6.93 -22.16
N LEU A 728 -36.53 7.21 -21.08
CA LEU A 728 -35.96 7.49 -19.76
C LEU A 728 -35.25 6.26 -19.18
N VAL A 729 -35.92 5.11 -19.18
CA VAL A 729 -35.35 3.83 -18.70
C VAL A 729 -34.13 3.46 -19.55
N GLU A 730 -34.18 3.62 -20.87
CA GLU A 730 -33.01 3.44 -21.74
C GLU A 730 -31.84 4.36 -21.34
N SER A 731 -32.12 5.65 -21.08
CA SER A 731 -31.09 6.62 -20.69
C SER A 731 -30.48 6.32 -19.32
N LEU A 732 -31.31 5.95 -18.34
CA LEU A 732 -30.85 5.54 -17.00
C LEU A 732 -30.04 4.24 -17.04
N MET A 733 -30.42 3.30 -17.91
CA MET A 733 -29.66 2.06 -18.11
C MET A 733 -28.30 2.31 -18.76
N HIS A 734 -28.21 3.22 -19.72
CA HIS A 734 -26.92 3.64 -20.27
C HIS A 734 -26.03 4.30 -19.20
N ALA A 735 -26.59 5.17 -18.36
CA ALA A 735 -25.85 5.79 -17.26
C ALA A 735 -25.40 4.76 -16.21
N LEU A 736 -26.26 3.80 -15.84
CA LEU A 736 -25.91 2.71 -14.93
C LEU A 736 -24.85 1.78 -15.51
N ALA A 737 -24.90 1.49 -16.81
CA ALA A 737 -23.87 0.71 -17.47
C ALA A 737 -22.51 1.41 -17.41
N GLU A 738 -22.47 2.74 -17.57
CA GLU A 738 -21.23 3.53 -17.53
C GLU A 738 -20.67 3.69 -16.11
N ILE A 739 -21.54 3.91 -15.11
CA ILE A 739 -21.13 4.28 -13.75
C ILE A 739 -21.03 3.06 -12.83
N ALA A 740 -21.98 2.13 -12.89
CA ALA A 740 -22.11 1.02 -11.96
C ALA A 740 -22.80 -0.22 -12.57
N PRO A 741 -22.12 -0.94 -13.47
CA PRO A 741 -22.68 -2.10 -14.16
C PRO A 741 -23.08 -3.25 -13.22
N ASN A 742 -22.59 -3.30 -11.98
CA ASN A 742 -23.04 -4.21 -10.92
C ASN A 742 -24.48 -3.93 -10.46
N ALA A 743 -24.87 -2.66 -10.30
CA ALA A 743 -26.24 -2.29 -9.96
C ALA A 743 -27.22 -2.67 -11.08
N MET A 744 -26.74 -2.67 -12.34
CA MET A 744 -27.52 -3.10 -13.51
C MET A 744 -27.92 -4.58 -13.45
N LEU A 745 -27.04 -5.47 -12.94
CA LEU A 745 -27.33 -6.90 -12.75
C LEU A 745 -28.45 -7.13 -11.74
N VAL A 746 -28.42 -6.38 -10.63
CA VAL A 746 -29.44 -6.46 -9.59
C VAL A 746 -30.78 -6.00 -10.13
N ALA A 747 -30.82 -4.84 -10.81
CA ALA A 747 -32.05 -4.29 -11.37
C ALA A 747 -32.72 -5.18 -12.43
N GLN A 748 -31.93 -5.91 -13.23
CA GLN A 748 -32.46 -6.84 -14.25
C GLN A 748 -33.22 -8.01 -13.62
N ARG A 749 -32.75 -8.51 -12.47
CA ARG A 749 -33.30 -9.71 -11.82
C ARG A 749 -34.75 -9.49 -11.39
N ASP A 750 -35.05 -8.28 -10.92
CA ASP A 750 -36.30 -7.98 -10.23
C ASP A 750 -37.36 -7.35 -11.14
N ASN A 751 -36.99 -6.91 -12.36
CA ASN A 751 -37.91 -6.20 -13.25
C ASN A 751 -37.87 -6.65 -14.74
N PRO A 752 -38.95 -7.23 -15.29
CA PRO A 752 -39.00 -7.69 -16.68
C PRO A 752 -38.98 -6.56 -17.72
N VAL A 753 -39.36 -5.34 -17.36
CA VAL A 753 -39.27 -4.16 -18.26
C VAL A 753 -37.81 -3.75 -18.41
N VAL A 754 -37.06 -3.70 -17.30
CA VAL A 754 -35.61 -3.45 -17.30
C VAL A 754 -34.89 -4.52 -18.13
N ARG A 755 -35.29 -5.79 -18.01
CA ARG A 755 -34.73 -6.89 -18.81
C ARG A 755 -34.95 -6.74 -20.33
N ARG A 756 -36.03 -6.09 -20.78
CA ARG A 756 -36.23 -5.83 -22.22
C ARG A 756 -35.42 -4.64 -22.71
N VAL A 757 -35.11 -3.70 -21.82
CA VAL A 757 -34.33 -2.49 -22.14
C VAL A 757 -32.82 -2.75 -22.05
N ILE A 758 -32.38 -3.68 -21.21
CA ILE A 758 -30.96 -4.03 -21.06
C ILE A 758 -30.40 -4.70 -22.31
N GLU A 759 -31.19 -5.51 -23.03
CA GLU A 759 -30.73 -6.27 -24.21
C GLU A 759 -30.16 -5.37 -25.32
N PRO A 760 -30.85 -4.29 -25.76
CA PRO A 760 -30.28 -3.32 -26.70
C PRO A 760 -28.99 -2.65 -26.19
N VAL A 761 -28.94 -2.26 -24.91
CA VAL A 761 -27.80 -1.57 -24.29
C VAL A 761 -26.58 -2.49 -24.26
N VAL A 762 -26.76 -3.72 -23.77
CA VAL A 762 -25.75 -4.77 -23.70
C VAL A 762 -25.24 -5.13 -25.10
N HIS A 763 -26.14 -5.28 -26.06
CA HIS A 763 -25.76 -5.55 -27.45
C HIS A 763 -24.93 -4.40 -28.04
N GLN A 764 -25.32 -3.15 -27.80
CA GLN A 764 -24.57 -1.97 -28.27
C GLN A 764 -23.17 -1.88 -27.65
N LEU A 765 -23.04 -2.25 -26.37
CA LEU A 765 -21.77 -2.27 -25.64
C LEU A 765 -20.94 -3.54 -25.91
N GLN A 766 -21.47 -4.48 -26.69
CA GLN A 766 -20.88 -5.81 -26.92
C GLN A 766 -20.61 -6.58 -25.62
N TRP A 767 -21.53 -6.48 -24.68
CA TRP A 767 -21.46 -7.19 -23.41
C TRP A 767 -22.22 -8.51 -23.48
N LEU A 768 -21.81 -9.46 -22.64
CA LEU A 768 -22.48 -10.71 -22.36
C LEU A 768 -22.96 -10.63 -20.91
N VAL A 769 -24.27 -10.68 -20.70
CA VAL A 769 -24.87 -10.67 -19.36
C VAL A 769 -25.20 -12.10 -18.95
N TYR A 770 -24.51 -12.56 -17.92
CA TYR A 770 -24.79 -13.79 -17.20
C TYR A 770 -25.66 -13.47 -15.98
N ARG A 771 -26.20 -14.52 -15.35
CA ARG A 771 -27.09 -14.38 -14.17
C ARG A 771 -26.45 -13.57 -13.03
N ASP A 772 -25.15 -13.69 -12.85
CA ASP A 772 -24.39 -13.16 -11.71
C ASP A 772 -23.30 -12.16 -12.12
N ARG A 773 -23.13 -11.87 -13.43
CA ARG A 773 -22.03 -11.02 -13.91
C ARG A 773 -22.22 -10.49 -15.32
N ILE A 774 -21.47 -9.46 -15.65
CA ILE A 774 -21.38 -8.88 -17.00
C ILE A 774 -19.94 -9.03 -17.49
N VAL A 775 -19.77 -9.47 -18.72
CA VAL A 775 -18.46 -9.68 -19.36
C VAL A 775 -18.44 -8.94 -20.70
N ASP A 776 -17.33 -8.30 -21.05
CA ASP A 776 -17.19 -7.66 -22.37
C ASP A 776 -16.93 -8.69 -23.49
N SER A 777 -16.90 -8.23 -24.75
CA SER A 777 -16.59 -9.07 -25.92
C SER A 777 -15.17 -9.67 -25.89
N ARG A 778 -14.30 -9.18 -24.99
CA ARG A 778 -12.95 -9.68 -24.76
C ARG A 778 -12.88 -10.60 -23.54
N GLY A 779 -14.01 -11.03 -22.97
CA GLY A 779 -14.04 -11.91 -21.82
C GLY A 779 -13.60 -11.27 -20.50
N VAL A 780 -13.50 -9.93 -20.43
CA VAL A 780 -13.17 -9.19 -19.21
C VAL A 780 -14.45 -8.99 -18.40
N VAL A 781 -14.42 -9.41 -17.13
CA VAL A 781 -15.56 -9.20 -16.23
C VAL A 781 -15.68 -7.71 -15.91
N ILE A 782 -16.80 -7.12 -16.29
CA ILE A 782 -17.14 -5.72 -16.05
C ILE A 782 -17.81 -5.56 -14.69
N ALA A 783 -18.66 -6.51 -14.31
CA ALA A 783 -19.40 -6.46 -13.04
C ALA A 783 -19.74 -7.86 -12.53
N ARG A 784 -19.87 -7.99 -11.20
CA ARG A 784 -20.38 -9.19 -10.51
C ARG A 784 -21.47 -8.80 -9.52
N SER A 785 -22.45 -9.68 -9.34
CA SER A 785 -23.47 -9.60 -8.30
C SER A 785 -22.84 -9.82 -6.93
N THR A 786 -23.10 -8.92 -5.99
CA THR A 786 -22.61 -8.99 -4.61
C THR A 786 -23.54 -9.80 -3.69
N GLU A 787 -24.76 -10.10 -4.13
CA GLU A 787 -25.83 -10.67 -3.30
C GLU A 787 -25.98 -12.20 -3.41
N ASP A 788 -25.05 -12.92 -4.06
CA ASP A 788 -25.03 -14.38 -4.02
C ASP A 788 -23.94 -14.88 -3.04
N PRO A 789 -24.27 -15.08 -1.75
CA PRO A 789 -23.33 -15.53 -0.72
C PRO A 789 -22.91 -17.00 -0.88
N LEU A 790 -23.41 -17.69 -1.91
CA LEU A 790 -22.85 -18.94 -2.38
C LEU A 790 -21.58 -18.66 -3.21
N GLY A 791 -20.56 -18.14 -2.53
CA GLY A 791 -19.18 -18.27 -2.99
C GLY A 791 -18.94 -19.73 -3.37
N ASN A 792 -18.55 -19.93 -4.63
CA ASN A 792 -18.34 -21.20 -5.35
C ASN A 792 -19.43 -21.62 -6.35
N ILE A 793 -20.12 -20.70 -7.03
CA ILE A 793 -20.66 -21.02 -8.35
C ILE A 793 -19.49 -21.14 -9.34
N ARG A 794 -19.20 -22.39 -9.73
CA ARG A 794 -18.17 -22.78 -10.69
C ARG A 794 -18.43 -22.11 -12.04
N TYR A 795 -17.34 -21.58 -12.57
CA TYR A 795 -17.31 -20.44 -13.47
C TYR A 795 -17.53 -20.77 -14.96
N SER A 796 -17.50 -22.05 -15.32
CA SER A 796 -18.17 -22.55 -16.53
C SER A 796 -19.30 -23.45 -16.06
N THR A 797 -20.54 -23.18 -16.47
CA THR A 797 -21.62 -24.14 -16.21
C THR A 797 -21.22 -25.47 -16.85
N PRO A 798 -21.40 -26.61 -16.16
CA PRO A 798 -21.11 -27.92 -16.73
C PRO A 798 -21.71 -28.10 -18.14
N ASP A 799 -22.84 -27.46 -18.40
CA ASP A 799 -23.54 -27.44 -19.69
C ASP A 799 -22.71 -26.83 -20.83
N VAL A 800 -22.05 -25.68 -20.62
CA VAL A 800 -21.23 -25.03 -21.68
C VAL A 800 -19.94 -25.80 -21.92
N VAL A 801 -19.36 -26.37 -20.86
CA VAL A 801 -18.17 -27.25 -20.99
C VAL A 801 -18.54 -28.49 -21.78
N GLN A 802 -19.72 -29.07 -21.54
CA GLN A 802 -20.25 -30.20 -22.26
C GLN A 802 -20.53 -29.85 -23.74
N GLU A 803 -21.12 -28.69 -24.01
CA GLU A 803 -21.35 -28.19 -25.37
C GLU A 803 -20.03 -28.04 -26.14
N ILE A 804 -19.02 -27.40 -25.55
CA ILE A 804 -17.68 -27.30 -26.14
C ILE A 804 -17.12 -28.70 -26.38
N ALA A 805 -17.15 -29.57 -25.36
CA ALA A 805 -16.62 -30.94 -25.42
C ALA A 805 -17.25 -31.75 -26.56
N GLU A 806 -18.56 -31.62 -26.80
CA GLU A 806 -19.29 -32.32 -27.86
C GLU A 806 -18.83 -31.93 -29.27
N THR A 807 -18.40 -30.67 -29.47
CA THR A 807 -17.86 -30.19 -30.76
C THR A 807 -16.43 -30.61 -31.05
N LEU A 808 -15.71 -31.14 -30.05
CA LEU A 808 -14.32 -31.54 -30.17
C LEU A 808 -14.16 -32.98 -30.65
N SER A 809 -13.05 -33.27 -31.34
CA SER A 809 -12.69 -34.66 -31.66
C SER A 809 -12.44 -35.45 -30.37
N PRO A 810 -12.59 -36.79 -30.36
CA PRO A 810 -12.47 -37.58 -29.12
C PRO A 810 -11.19 -37.28 -28.32
N ARG A 811 -10.06 -37.12 -29.02
CA ARG A 811 -8.78 -36.80 -28.37
C ARG A 811 -8.75 -35.39 -27.78
N GLN A 812 -9.26 -34.39 -28.50
CA GLN A 812 -9.32 -33.01 -28.02
C GLN A 812 -10.31 -32.85 -26.87
N ARG A 813 -11.43 -33.58 -26.93
CA ARG A 813 -12.45 -33.65 -25.89
C ARG A 813 -11.85 -34.16 -24.59
N ASN A 814 -11.13 -35.27 -24.64
CA ASN A 814 -10.50 -35.86 -23.45
C ASN A 814 -9.44 -34.94 -22.84
N ASP A 815 -8.58 -34.34 -23.67
CA ASP A 815 -7.58 -33.39 -23.18
C ASP A 815 -8.22 -32.12 -22.58
N PHE A 816 -9.30 -31.61 -23.19
CA PHE A 816 -10.06 -30.47 -22.67
C PHE A 816 -10.75 -30.77 -21.34
N LEU A 817 -11.44 -31.91 -21.23
CA LEU A 817 -12.11 -32.33 -20.01
C LEU A 817 -11.11 -32.59 -18.89
N SER A 818 -9.96 -33.22 -19.18
CA SER A 818 -8.89 -33.42 -18.19
C SER A 818 -8.38 -32.09 -17.60
N TYR A 819 -8.16 -31.09 -18.46
CA TYR A 819 -7.77 -29.74 -18.04
C TYR A 819 -8.87 -29.10 -17.19
N TRP A 820 -10.12 -29.20 -17.61
CA TRP A 820 -11.25 -28.63 -16.89
C TRP A 820 -11.44 -29.26 -15.51
N HIS A 821 -11.33 -30.58 -15.38
CA HIS A 821 -11.40 -31.27 -14.08
C HIS A 821 -10.29 -30.78 -13.14
N MET A 822 -9.05 -30.66 -13.63
CA MET A 822 -7.94 -30.14 -12.83
C MET A 822 -8.20 -28.71 -12.30
N VAL A 823 -8.70 -27.82 -13.15
CA VAL A 823 -8.90 -26.40 -12.78
C VAL A 823 -10.19 -26.17 -11.98
N SER A 824 -11.20 -27.04 -12.12
CA SER A 824 -12.49 -26.90 -11.45
C SER A 824 -12.58 -27.62 -10.10
N GLU A 825 -11.77 -28.66 -9.89
CA GLU A 825 -11.84 -29.55 -8.71
C GLU A 825 -10.49 -29.80 -8.04
N GLY A 826 -9.39 -29.38 -8.66
CA GLY A 826 -8.06 -29.39 -8.04
C GLY A 826 -7.86 -28.21 -7.08
N ASP A 827 -6.59 -27.87 -6.87
CA ASP A 827 -6.18 -26.74 -6.03
C ASP A 827 -6.70 -25.40 -6.59
N GLU A 828 -7.09 -24.47 -5.70
CA GLU A 828 -7.62 -23.15 -6.09
C GLU A 828 -6.59 -22.36 -6.92
N ASP A 829 -5.30 -22.62 -6.71
CA ASP A 829 -4.18 -21.96 -7.38
C ASP A 829 -3.98 -22.40 -8.84
N TYR A 830 -4.56 -23.52 -9.30
CA TYR A 830 -4.33 -24.02 -10.67
C TYR A 830 -4.83 -23.07 -11.76
N ARG A 831 -5.73 -22.13 -11.45
CA ARG A 831 -6.21 -21.13 -12.41
C ARG A 831 -5.13 -20.14 -12.85
N MET A 832 -4.18 -19.85 -11.96
CA MET A 832 -3.09 -18.91 -12.18
C MET A 832 -1.76 -19.61 -12.49
N THR A 833 -1.76 -20.95 -12.39
CA THR A 833 -0.57 -21.76 -12.58
C THR A 833 -0.35 -22.05 -14.07
N ASP A 834 0.91 -22.18 -14.49
CA ASP A 834 1.23 -22.56 -15.85
C ASP A 834 0.73 -23.99 -16.19
N ARG A 835 0.42 -24.21 -17.47
CA ARG A 835 -0.16 -25.49 -17.94
C ARG A 835 0.76 -26.70 -17.70
N GLU A 836 2.06 -26.51 -17.59
CA GLU A 836 3.01 -27.61 -17.36
C GLU A 836 2.88 -28.14 -15.93
N THR A 837 2.72 -27.24 -14.97
CA THR A 837 2.49 -27.61 -13.57
C THR A 837 1.12 -28.28 -13.39
N ILE A 838 0.07 -27.82 -14.08
CA ILE A 838 -1.24 -28.50 -14.10
C ILE A 838 -1.09 -29.93 -14.65
N HIS A 839 -0.37 -30.09 -15.77
CA HIS A 839 -0.13 -31.40 -16.38
C HIS A 839 0.68 -32.34 -15.48
N ARG A 840 1.74 -31.84 -14.84
CA ARG A 840 2.53 -32.60 -13.85
C ARG A 840 1.66 -33.04 -12.67
N SER A 841 0.82 -32.16 -12.16
CA SER A 841 -0.09 -32.47 -11.05
C SER A 841 -1.13 -33.52 -11.46
N MET A 842 -1.69 -33.42 -12.66
CA MET A 842 -2.59 -34.42 -13.23
C MET A 842 -1.94 -35.80 -13.31
N ILE A 843 -0.68 -35.88 -13.76
CA ILE A 843 0.09 -37.13 -13.78
C ILE A 843 0.27 -37.65 -12.35
N MET A 844 0.69 -36.81 -11.40
CA MET A 844 0.87 -37.21 -10.01
C MET A 844 -0.42 -37.76 -9.39
N ILE A 845 -1.57 -37.18 -9.71
CA ILE A 845 -2.88 -37.66 -9.23
C ILE A 845 -3.21 -39.02 -9.85
N LEU A 846 -2.98 -39.19 -11.16
CA LEU A 846 -3.24 -40.45 -11.86
C LEU A 846 -2.27 -41.58 -11.46
N ASP A 847 -1.03 -41.25 -11.12
CA ASP A 847 -0.01 -42.19 -10.66
C ASP A 847 -0.14 -42.52 -9.16
N SER A 848 -0.85 -41.68 -8.40
CA SER A 848 -1.09 -41.94 -6.97
C SER A 848 -2.13 -43.04 -6.78
N ASP A 849 -1.90 -43.95 -5.84
CA ASP A 849 -2.90 -44.94 -5.38
C ASP A 849 -4.11 -44.28 -4.66
N ALA A 850 -4.21 -42.95 -4.68
CA ALA A 850 -5.28 -42.20 -4.05
C ALA A 850 -6.56 -42.28 -4.90
N ASN A 851 -7.50 -43.15 -4.51
CA ASN A 851 -8.83 -43.28 -5.11
C ASN A 851 -9.74 -42.09 -4.76
N GLY A 852 -9.40 -40.90 -5.26
CA GLY A 852 -10.22 -39.70 -5.15
C GLY A 852 -11.19 -39.54 -6.33
N PRO A 853 -12.34 -38.86 -6.15
CA PRO A 853 -13.30 -38.58 -7.24
C PRO A 853 -12.69 -37.86 -8.45
N LEU A 854 -11.68 -37.02 -8.21
CA LEU A 854 -10.92 -36.34 -9.28
C LEU A 854 -10.07 -37.34 -10.07
N ALA A 855 -9.38 -38.27 -9.39
CA ALA A 855 -8.58 -39.30 -10.05
C ALA A 855 -9.45 -40.20 -10.94
N GLU A 856 -10.64 -40.60 -10.47
CA GLU A 856 -11.60 -41.38 -11.26
C GLU A 856 -12.06 -40.65 -12.53
N ARG A 857 -12.38 -39.35 -12.43
CA ARG A 857 -12.77 -38.53 -13.59
C ARG A 857 -11.63 -38.32 -14.57
N LEU A 858 -10.41 -38.11 -14.08
CA LEU A 858 -9.22 -38.00 -14.92
C LEU A 858 -8.92 -39.33 -15.62
N ALA A 859 -9.04 -40.46 -14.92
CA ALA A 859 -8.87 -41.79 -15.50
C ALA A 859 -9.92 -42.06 -16.58
N ALA A 860 -11.18 -41.64 -16.37
CA ALA A 860 -12.23 -41.75 -17.39
C ALA A 860 -11.95 -40.95 -18.67
N CYS A 861 -11.11 -39.92 -18.62
CA CYS A 861 -10.67 -39.18 -19.80
C CYS A 861 -9.68 -40.00 -20.68
N TYR A 862 -9.01 -41.02 -20.14
CA TYR A 862 -7.94 -41.74 -20.83
C TYR A 862 -8.16 -43.25 -20.76
N GLN A 863 -8.42 -43.88 -21.92
CA GLN A 863 -8.74 -45.32 -22.00
C GLN A 863 -7.67 -46.23 -21.39
N ASP A 864 -6.40 -45.84 -21.48
CA ASP A 864 -5.27 -46.60 -20.94
C ASP A 864 -4.81 -46.08 -19.56
N GLY A 865 -5.56 -45.16 -18.94
CA GLY A 865 -5.22 -44.49 -17.68
C GLY A 865 -4.07 -43.47 -17.80
N THR A 866 -3.31 -43.48 -18.89
CA THR A 866 -2.15 -42.59 -19.06
C THR A 866 -2.47 -41.36 -19.92
N PRO A 867 -2.23 -40.14 -19.42
CA PRO A 867 -2.38 -38.92 -20.20
C PRO A 867 -1.25 -38.79 -21.24
N PRO A 868 -1.46 -38.06 -22.35
CA PRO A 868 -0.40 -37.84 -23.34
C PRO A 868 0.73 -36.98 -22.77
N GLN A 869 1.91 -37.09 -23.38
CA GLN A 869 3.04 -36.20 -23.08
C GLN A 869 2.64 -34.71 -23.18
N PHE A 870 3.20 -33.87 -22.31
CA PHE A 870 2.86 -32.45 -22.17
C PHE A 870 2.80 -31.71 -23.51
N GLY A 871 3.79 -31.90 -24.38
CA GLY A 871 3.82 -31.25 -25.69
C GLY A 871 2.63 -31.59 -26.59
N THR A 872 2.14 -32.84 -26.53
CA THR A 872 0.96 -33.27 -27.28
C THR A 872 -0.33 -32.75 -26.67
N TRP A 873 -0.44 -32.85 -25.33
CA TRP A 873 -1.58 -32.34 -24.57
C TRP A 873 -1.75 -30.82 -24.79
N LYS A 874 -0.69 -30.03 -24.60
CA LYS A 874 -0.65 -28.58 -24.86
C LYS A 874 -1.04 -28.23 -26.30
N LYS A 875 -0.56 -29.00 -27.28
CA LYS A 875 -0.90 -28.79 -28.70
C LYS A 875 -2.39 -29.03 -28.97
N ASN A 876 -3.00 -30.02 -28.33
CA ASN A 876 -4.44 -30.29 -28.47
C ASN A 876 -5.28 -29.21 -27.80
N LEU A 877 -4.91 -28.76 -26.59
CA LEU A 877 -5.55 -27.63 -25.92
C LEU A 877 -5.50 -26.34 -26.76
N ASN A 878 -4.36 -26.04 -27.40
CA ASN A 878 -4.27 -24.90 -28.31
C ASN A 878 -5.19 -25.03 -29.54
N ARG A 879 -5.43 -26.25 -30.03
CA ARG A 879 -6.39 -26.48 -31.12
C ARG A 879 -7.85 -26.32 -30.65
N VAL A 880 -8.16 -26.64 -29.39
CA VAL A 880 -9.46 -26.36 -28.78
C VAL A 880 -9.71 -24.85 -28.79
N VAL A 881 -8.75 -24.06 -28.29
CA VAL A 881 -8.82 -22.59 -28.30
C VAL A 881 -9.06 -22.04 -29.71
N ARG A 882 -8.32 -22.52 -30.72
CA ARG A 882 -8.49 -22.08 -32.12
C ARG A 882 -9.82 -22.51 -32.74
N ARG A 883 -10.42 -23.61 -32.31
CA ARG A 883 -11.72 -24.06 -32.83
C ARG A 883 -12.85 -23.24 -32.21
N CYS A 884 -12.72 -22.90 -30.93
CA CYS A 884 -13.68 -22.06 -30.22
C CYS A 884 -13.53 -20.57 -30.54
N SER A 885 -12.49 -20.13 -31.27
CA SER A 885 -12.24 -18.70 -31.53
C SER A 885 -13.33 -18.01 -32.35
N HIS A 886 -14.17 -18.76 -33.06
CA HIS A 886 -15.32 -18.24 -33.81
C HIS A 886 -16.57 -18.03 -32.94
N HIS A 887 -16.54 -18.49 -31.69
CA HIS A 887 -17.61 -18.42 -30.71
C HIS A 887 -17.17 -17.56 -29.53
N PRO A 888 -17.39 -16.22 -29.57
CA PRO A 888 -16.90 -15.31 -28.54
C PRO A 888 -17.37 -15.69 -27.13
N GLU A 889 -18.58 -16.24 -27.00
CA GLU A 889 -19.12 -16.85 -25.79
C GLU A 889 -18.23 -17.99 -25.26
N TRP A 890 -17.78 -18.90 -26.12
CA TRP A 890 -16.89 -20.00 -25.71
C TRP A 890 -15.49 -19.49 -25.38
N VAL A 891 -14.96 -18.51 -26.12
CA VAL A 891 -13.65 -17.90 -25.82
C VAL A 891 -13.64 -17.26 -24.43
N ALA A 892 -14.74 -16.60 -24.03
CA ALA A 892 -14.87 -16.05 -22.69
C ALA A 892 -14.75 -17.15 -21.62
N HIS A 893 -15.45 -18.27 -21.80
CA HIS A 893 -15.36 -19.42 -20.88
C HIS A 893 -13.98 -20.09 -20.88
N LEU A 894 -13.31 -20.20 -22.03
CA LEU A 894 -11.95 -20.73 -22.10
C LEU A 894 -10.92 -19.80 -21.43
N ARG A 895 -11.10 -18.49 -21.52
CA ARG A 895 -10.26 -17.50 -20.81
C ARG A 895 -10.42 -17.61 -19.30
N GLU A 896 -11.65 -17.82 -18.86
CA GLU A 896 -12.01 -17.92 -17.45
C GLU A 896 -11.41 -19.14 -16.75
N ILE A 897 -11.33 -20.29 -17.42
CA ILE A 897 -10.64 -21.47 -16.89
C ILE A 897 -9.11 -21.40 -17.08
N GLY A 898 -8.56 -20.24 -17.45
CA GLY A 898 -7.12 -20.05 -17.69
C GLY A 898 -6.59 -20.69 -18.98
N LEU A 899 -7.47 -21.23 -19.83
CA LEU A 899 -7.04 -21.88 -21.08
C LEU A 899 -6.66 -20.86 -22.16
N VAL A 900 -7.18 -19.63 -22.13
CA VAL A 900 -6.77 -18.55 -23.04
C VAL A 900 -6.09 -17.44 -22.23
N THR A 901 -4.80 -17.18 -22.48
CA THR A 901 -4.11 -16.04 -21.88
C THR A 901 -4.38 -14.77 -22.69
N ALA A 902 -4.35 -13.60 -22.05
CA ALA A 902 -4.69 -12.31 -22.66
C ALA A 902 -3.90 -11.94 -23.95
N GLY A 903 -2.79 -12.63 -24.23
CA GLY A 903 -1.96 -12.44 -25.43
C GLY A 903 -2.44 -13.14 -26.71
N PHE A 904 -3.44 -14.03 -26.65
CA PHE A 904 -3.81 -14.88 -27.80
C PHE A 904 -4.65 -14.19 -28.89
N ALA A 905 -5.15 -12.97 -28.66
CA ALA A 905 -6.03 -12.26 -29.60
C ALA A 905 -5.31 -11.38 -30.65
N LYS A 906 -3.97 -11.42 -30.69
CA LYS A 906 -3.13 -10.61 -31.61
C LYS A 906 -2.55 -11.40 -32.80
N GLU A 907 -2.80 -12.70 -32.88
CA GLU A 907 -2.58 -13.53 -34.08
C GLU A 907 -3.92 -13.84 -34.74
#